data_AF-A0AAE8HMV2-F1
#
_entry.id   AF-A0AAE8HMV2-F1
#
_cell.length_a   1.000
_cell.length_b   1.000
_cell.length_c   1.000
_cell.angle_alpha   90.00
_cell.angle_beta   90.00
_cell.angle_gamma   90.00
#
_symmetry.space_group_name_H-M   'P 1'
#
loop_
_entity.id
_entity.type
_entity.pdbx_description
1 polymer ?
#
loop_
_entity_poly.entity_id
_entity_poly.type
_entity_poly.pdbx_seq_one_letter_code
_entity_poly.pdbx_strand_id
1 'polypeptide(L)'
;MSERHTFTPDSARPDAGAAQAPDASHAVGNRNRWSRVVFAFERLIGDRWYEFNAYMICAAAEGCPGVRDFAAIGVAFRAQDQSEIDFGRIPGLARTSIDAHGDWIAGPMSEGGAGSIGAPIRCRFYLPAPASQVGVTIRSWRNTHPFRIVQPEIRQAVPDAAHPEDGAPESARGWFGQDSRIVLGPRPAWLRHGLVPGRALVFKGQVIAQGQSDGALAQVSFRDARGNPIPPPYPGTLATLSIPAFLDIPVHREAYRFTLKVSPPPQAATVEIGFATWDPDARLALAAAPDVFLDDELRLANLAEEAGPDAEAVLAHLLGRLGAPRPTQGAAAGSILPYLDPALLEEAPSPLRSVALLRDGPDAAAWADGSVSLASCPAWALPEVPDWGSDPFRSHAWRLAFQSLSWTCAAAGNPERAVRDRAVAVALAWSRANPWGRPADTLSLHPACMAMRLEAMLCLLGAAMRDGDAADRSAVERLGAEIVRHAAALAEILAQHTVAGSLLEAQVAASLMVAGVTLPAFPMARHWTDLAMIALRSGFEAMIDPEGAVTEPSYHRRLEILTLALVLMPVLKGRPDLAPLADILDLRLARAWGGLIALLEPDGALPPSPSLSRGVLMRMRQWPNPISRTTPPTLTRG
;
A
#
# COMPACT_ATOMS: atom_id res chain seq x y z
N MET A 1 22.57 4.45 35.75
CA MET A 1 22.70 3.15 35.06
C MET A 1 21.35 2.47 35.14
N SER A 2 20.57 2.43 34.05
CA SER A 2 19.25 1.77 34.03
C SER A 2 19.47 0.29 33.73
N GLU A 3 19.02 -0.59 34.61
CA GLU A 3 19.01 -2.04 34.40
C GLU A 3 18.21 -2.34 33.12
N ARG A 4 18.90 -2.79 32.06
CA ARG A 4 18.25 -3.25 30.83
C ARG A 4 17.76 -4.67 31.08
N HIS A 5 16.44 -4.85 31.19
CA HIS A 5 15.84 -6.18 31.31
C HIS A 5 15.95 -6.92 29.97
N THR A 6 16.62 -8.08 30.00
CA THR A 6 16.71 -9.04 28.89
C THR A 6 15.83 -10.26 29.22
N PHE A 7 15.07 -10.71 28.24
CA PHE A 7 14.14 -11.83 28.32
C PHE A 7 14.54 -12.91 27.31
N THR A 8 14.66 -14.15 27.77
CA THR A 8 14.73 -15.34 26.90
C THR A 8 13.32 -15.83 26.57
N PRO A 9 13.09 -16.54 25.46
CA PRO A 9 11.76 -17.04 25.12
C PRO A 9 11.21 -17.97 26.22
N ASP A 10 9.97 -17.76 26.63
CA ASP A 10 9.26 -18.67 27.54
C ASP A 10 8.90 -19.99 26.82
N SER A 11 8.72 -19.95 25.49
CA SER A 11 8.63 -21.15 24.67
C SER A 11 9.13 -20.94 23.24
N ALA A 12 9.59 -22.03 22.60
CA ALA A 12 9.95 -22.06 21.19
C ALA A 12 9.26 -23.25 20.50
N ARG A 13 8.45 -22.97 19.48
CA ARG A 13 7.65 -23.99 18.78
C ARG A 13 8.06 -24.06 17.31
N PRO A 14 8.72 -25.15 16.87
CA PRO A 14 8.93 -25.40 15.45
C PRO A 14 7.62 -25.86 14.79
N ASP A 15 7.41 -25.48 13.53
CA ASP A 15 6.24 -25.85 12.74
C ASP A 15 6.64 -26.17 11.28
N ALA A 16 5.87 -27.07 10.65
CA ALA A 16 5.91 -27.46 9.24
C ALA A 16 7.31 -27.56 8.59
N GLY A 17 8.15 -28.48 9.07
CA GLY A 17 9.49 -28.73 8.50
C GLY A 17 10.62 -27.98 9.23
N ALA A 18 10.29 -27.21 10.27
CA ALA A 18 11.26 -26.81 11.28
C ALA A 18 11.43 -27.91 12.35
N ALA A 19 12.60 -27.94 12.99
CA ALA A 19 12.90 -28.88 14.07
C ALA A 19 13.75 -28.22 15.16
N GLN A 20 13.58 -28.67 16.41
CA GLN A 20 14.51 -28.34 17.48
C GLN A 20 15.75 -29.22 17.34
N ALA A 21 16.92 -28.61 17.28
CA ALA A 21 18.19 -29.32 17.21
C ALA A 21 18.71 -29.67 18.61
N PRO A 22 19.64 -30.65 18.73
CA PRO A 22 20.14 -31.11 20.04
C PRO A 22 20.90 -30.04 20.85
N ASP A 23 21.42 -29.01 20.18
CA ASP A 23 22.20 -27.91 20.74
C ASP A 23 21.34 -26.71 21.17
N ALA A 24 20.03 -26.91 21.37
CA ALA A 24 19.03 -25.87 21.61
C ALA A 24 18.91 -24.83 20.47
N SER A 25 19.49 -25.10 19.29
CA SER A 25 19.22 -24.32 18.08
C SER A 25 17.91 -24.75 17.42
N HIS A 26 17.34 -23.87 16.60
CA HIS A 26 16.10 -24.14 15.87
C HIS A 26 16.37 -24.18 14.37
N ALA A 27 16.26 -25.36 13.77
CA ALA A 27 16.42 -25.54 12.34
C ALA A 27 15.13 -25.14 11.61
N VAL A 28 15.25 -24.28 10.61
CA VAL A 28 14.18 -23.92 9.68
C VAL A 28 14.55 -24.50 8.32
N GLY A 29 13.62 -25.23 7.70
CA GLY A 29 13.78 -25.86 6.40
C GLY A 29 13.99 -24.87 5.25
N ASN A 30 14.06 -25.40 4.03
CA ASN A 30 14.38 -24.65 2.81
C ASN A 30 13.20 -24.53 1.85
N ARG A 31 13.10 -23.37 1.18
CA ARG A 31 12.07 -23.02 0.18
C ARG A 31 10.65 -23.45 0.58
N ASN A 32 10.33 -23.38 1.85
CA ASN A 32 9.04 -23.76 2.37
C ASN A 32 8.51 -22.64 3.25
N ARG A 33 7.64 -21.79 2.70
CA ARG A 33 7.05 -20.64 3.41
C ARG A 33 6.35 -21.02 4.72
N TRP A 34 5.95 -22.29 4.87
CA TRP A 34 5.31 -22.79 6.08
C TRP A 34 6.31 -23.24 7.14
N SER A 35 7.54 -23.58 6.74
CA SER A 35 8.61 -23.94 7.67
C SER A 35 9.03 -22.73 8.48
N ARG A 36 8.74 -22.78 9.79
CA ARG A 36 8.92 -21.66 10.71
C ARG A 36 9.21 -22.11 12.14
N VAL A 37 9.82 -21.22 12.91
CA VAL A 37 9.92 -21.32 14.37
C VAL A 37 9.24 -20.10 15.00
N VAL A 38 8.49 -20.30 16.07
CA VAL A 38 7.82 -19.24 16.84
C VAL A 38 8.39 -19.17 18.25
N PHE A 39 8.93 -18.02 18.62
CA PHE A 39 9.45 -17.69 19.95
C PHE A 39 8.41 -16.85 20.70
N ALA A 40 7.93 -17.32 21.85
CA ALA A 40 7.00 -16.58 22.69
C ALA A 40 7.74 -15.89 23.83
N PHE A 41 7.45 -14.61 24.03
CA PHE A 41 7.95 -13.80 25.14
C PHE A 41 6.74 -13.25 25.91
N GLU A 42 6.63 -13.59 27.18
CA GLU A 42 5.53 -13.21 28.05
C GLU A 42 5.96 -12.15 29.08
N ARG A 43 4.97 -11.51 29.71
CA ARG A 43 5.18 -10.53 30.81
C ARG A 43 6.00 -9.32 30.39
N LEU A 44 5.89 -8.93 29.12
CA LEU A 44 6.42 -7.65 28.62
C LEU A 44 5.50 -6.52 29.08
N ILE A 45 6.09 -5.33 29.26
CA ILE A 45 5.37 -4.14 29.70
C ILE A 45 5.02 -3.34 28.44
N GLY A 46 3.72 -3.10 28.23
CA GLY A 46 3.24 -2.27 27.13
C GLY A 46 3.73 -0.83 27.19
N ASP A 47 3.54 -0.13 26.08
CA ASP A 47 4.00 1.23 25.79
C ASP A 47 5.53 1.41 25.90
N ARG A 48 6.29 0.39 25.48
CA ARG A 48 7.76 0.39 25.53
C ARG A 48 8.39 -0.10 24.24
N TRP A 49 9.61 0.36 23.98
CA TRP A 49 10.44 -0.14 22.89
C TRP A 49 11.16 -1.43 23.30
N TYR A 50 11.21 -2.37 22.37
CA TYR A 50 11.90 -3.64 22.50
C TYR A 50 12.80 -3.88 21.29
N GLU A 51 13.87 -4.63 21.50
CA GLU A 51 14.73 -5.14 20.45
C GLU A 51 14.80 -6.66 20.56
N PHE A 52 14.36 -7.34 19.52
CA PHE A 52 14.59 -8.76 19.31
C PHE A 52 15.98 -8.95 18.69
N ASN A 53 16.77 -9.84 19.28
CA ASN A 53 18.07 -10.26 18.79
C ASN A 53 18.10 -11.78 18.60
N ALA A 54 18.72 -12.22 17.52
CA ALA A 54 19.06 -13.62 17.30
C ALA A 54 20.25 -13.72 16.34
N TYR A 55 20.81 -14.92 16.18
CA TYR A 55 21.77 -15.20 15.12
C TYR A 55 21.24 -16.28 14.18
N MET A 56 21.35 -16.03 12.90
CA MET A 56 21.04 -16.98 11.84
C MET A 56 22.32 -17.63 11.33
N ILE A 57 22.44 -18.94 11.49
CA ILE A 57 23.56 -19.74 10.98
C ILE A 57 23.12 -20.39 9.68
N CYS A 58 23.70 -19.94 8.56
CA CYS A 58 23.42 -20.48 7.24
C CYS A 58 24.39 -21.61 6.88
N ALA A 59 23.93 -22.53 6.03
CA ALA A 59 24.81 -23.53 5.44
C ALA A 59 25.87 -22.86 4.54
N ALA A 60 27.10 -23.35 4.57
CA ALA A 60 28.17 -22.85 3.70
C ALA A 60 27.86 -23.05 2.20
N ALA A 61 27.01 -24.04 1.87
CA ALA A 61 26.57 -24.35 0.52
C ALA A 61 25.36 -23.50 0.03
N GLU A 62 24.96 -22.47 0.78
CA GLU A 62 23.80 -21.64 0.43
C GLU A 62 23.98 -20.95 -0.94
N GLY A 63 23.06 -21.24 -1.86
CA GLY A 63 23.10 -20.78 -3.26
C GLY A 63 22.47 -19.40 -3.51
N CYS A 64 21.94 -18.73 -2.48
CA CYS A 64 21.32 -17.40 -2.59
C CYS A 64 21.95 -16.35 -1.66
N PRO A 65 23.27 -16.07 -1.75
CA PRO A 65 23.92 -15.04 -0.93
C PRO A 65 23.38 -13.64 -1.25
N GLY A 66 23.22 -12.80 -0.23
CA GLY A 66 22.82 -11.39 -0.39
C GLY A 66 21.39 -11.13 -0.90
N VAL A 67 20.56 -12.18 -1.05
CA VAL A 67 19.13 -12.01 -1.38
C VAL A 67 18.41 -11.33 -0.22
N ARG A 68 17.68 -10.24 -0.49
CA ARG A 68 17.04 -9.41 0.55
C ARG A 68 15.88 -10.11 1.26
N ASP A 69 15.18 -10.99 0.56
CA ASP A 69 14.06 -11.79 1.06
C ASP A 69 14.48 -13.26 1.29
N PHE A 70 15.62 -13.47 1.94
CA PHE A 70 16.13 -14.82 2.20
C PHE A 70 15.23 -15.61 3.15
N ALA A 71 14.83 -14.96 4.24
CA ALA A 71 13.88 -15.42 5.25
C ALA A 71 12.96 -14.25 5.63
N ALA A 72 11.92 -14.51 6.43
CA ALA A 72 11.06 -13.44 6.96
C ALA A 72 10.95 -13.54 8.49
N ILE A 73 10.87 -12.38 9.13
CA ILE A 73 10.52 -12.24 10.54
C ILE A 73 9.08 -11.72 10.64
N GLY A 74 8.26 -12.37 11.45
CA GLY A 74 6.91 -11.95 11.79
C GLY A 74 6.78 -11.68 13.28
N VAL A 75 5.96 -10.72 13.67
CA VAL A 75 5.73 -10.34 15.07
C VAL A 75 4.22 -10.26 15.31
N ALA A 76 3.74 -11.02 16.30
CA ALA A 76 2.35 -11.02 16.73
C ALA A 76 2.24 -10.57 18.19
N PHE A 77 1.16 -9.85 18.51
CA PHE A 77 0.95 -9.23 19.82
C PHE A 77 -0.26 -9.86 20.51
N ARG A 78 -0.17 -10.07 21.83
CA ARG A 78 -1.30 -10.56 22.63
C ARG A 78 -1.47 -9.76 23.91
N ALA A 79 -2.72 -9.60 24.29
CA ALA A 79 -3.13 -9.06 25.57
C ALA A 79 -2.91 -10.07 26.71
N GLN A 80 -3.21 -9.68 27.94
CA GLN A 80 -2.99 -10.55 29.11
C GLN A 80 -3.90 -11.78 29.09
N ASP A 81 -5.12 -11.63 28.56
CA ASP A 81 -6.11 -12.70 28.39
C ASP A 81 -5.84 -13.65 27.20
N GLN A 82 -4.67 -13.57 26.58
CA GLN A 82 -4.25 -14.30 25.37
C GLN A 82 -5.00 -13.92 24.08
N SER A 83 -5.87 -12.91 24.11
CA SER A 83 -6.46 -12.39 22.87
C SER A 83 -5.39 -11.74 22.00
N GLU A 84 -5.41 -12.07 20.70
CA GLU A 84 -4.49 -11.52 19.71
C GLU A 84 -4.91 -10.09 19.38
N ILE A 85 -3.94 -9.16 19.36
CA ILE A 85 -4.16 -7.77 18.99
C ILE A 85 -3.53 -7.52 17.63
N ASP A 86 -4.36 -7.11 16.68
CA ASP A 86 -3.97 -6.72 15.33
C ASP A 86 -3.93 -5.19 15.24
N PHE A 87 -2.80 -4.62 15.65
CA PHE A 87 -2.61 -3.18 15.61
C PHE A 87 -2.52 -2.69 14.15
N GLY A 88 -3.11 -1.53 13.85
CA GLY A 88 -3.02 -0.97 12.49
C GLY A 88 -1.58 -0.66 12.08
N ARG A 89 -0.80 -0.13 13.03
CA ARG A 89 0.60 0.25 12.83
C ARG A 89 1.41 0.01 14.09
N ILE A 90 2.61 -0.54 13.90
CA ILE A 90 3.62 -0.69 14.93
C ILE A 90 4.89 0.03 14.50
N PRO A 91 5.33 1.09 15.20
CA PRO A 91 6.63 1.69 14.96
C PRO A 91 7.75 0.62 14.99
N GLY A 92 8.56 0.59 13.93
CA GLY A 92 9.66 -0.37 13.77
C GLY A 92 9.31 -1.65 13.00
N LEU A 93 8.04 -1.88 12.64
CA LEU A 93 7.60 -3.02 11.84
C LEU A 93 6.77 -2.58 10.63
N ALA A 94 6.82 -3.35 9.53
CA ALA A 94 5.93 -3.19 8.39
C ALA A 94 4.72 -4.13 8.50
N ARG A 95 3.61 -3.81 7.82
CA ARG A 95 2.51 -4.76 7.57
C ARG A 95 2.98 -5.81 6.55
N THR A 96 2.61 -7.07 6.74
CA THR A 96 2.86 -8.13 5.74
C THR A 96 1.61 -8.95 5.48
N SER A 97 1.61 -9.74 4.40
CA SER A 97 0.44 -10.53 3.99
C SER A 97 0.29 -11.88 4.71
N ILE A 98 1.34 -12.38 5.37
CA ILE A 98 1.31 -13.69 6.05
C ILE A 98 1.32 -13.52 7.56
N ASP A 99 2.21 -12.68 8.09
CA ASP A 99 2.16 -12.24 9.50
C ASP A 99 1.67 -10.79 9.53
N ALA A 100 0.82 -10.43 10.51
CA ALA A 100 0.26 -9.08 10.59
C ALA A 100 1.35 -7.99 10.57
N HIS A 101 2.46 -8.23 11.26
CA HIS A 101 3.64 -7.36 11.25
C HIS A 101 4.92 -8.15 11.02
N GLY A 102 5.90 -7.56 10.34
CA GLY A 102 7.15 -8.24 10.04
C GLY A 102 8.11 -7.45 9.16
N ASP A 103 9.17 -8.13 8.73
CA ASP A 103 10.14 -7.64 7.75
C ASP A 103 10.87 -8.82 7.07
N TRP A 104 11.65 -8.51 6.04
CA TRP A 104 12.53 -9.46 5.36
C TRP A 104 13.90 -9.54 6.02
N ILE A 105 14.41 -10.76 6.16
CA ILE A 105 15.78 -11.02 6.61
C ILE A 105 16.63 -11.27 5.37
N ALA A 106 17.68 -10.48 5.20
CA ALA A 106 18.64 -10.66 4.13
C ALA A 106 19.51 -11.90 4.35
N GLY A 107 19.89 -12.56 3.26
CA GLY A 107 20.78 -13.71 3.26
C GLY A 107 22.20 -13.32 3.64
N PRO A 108 23.05 -14.31 3.99
CA PRO A 108 24.43 -14.07 4.33
C PRO A 108 25.16 -13.40 3.16
N MET A 109 25.94 -12.35 3.46
CA MET A 109 26.87 -11.78 2.50
C MET A 109 28.02 -12.79 2.30
N SER A 110 28.37 -13.06 1.05
CA SER A 110 29.49 -13.94 0.72
C SER A 110 30.82 -13.28 1.09
N GLU A 111 31.23 -13.37 2.35
CA GLU A 111 32.63 -13.13 2.73
C GLU A 111 33.37 -14.47 2.74
N GLY A 112 34.36 -14.57 1.84
CA GLY A 112 34.97 -15.83 1.40
C GLY A 112 35.72 -16.61 2.48
N GLY A 113 34.99 -17.47 3.20
CA GLY A 113 35.53 -18.51 4.06
C GLY A 113 34.66 -19.76 4.00
N ALA A 114 35.28 -20.94 4.00
CA ALA A 114 34.61 -22.24 3.87
C ALA A 114 33.79 -22.70 5.11
N GLY A 115 33.32 -21.75 5.93
CA GLY A 115 32.58 -22.00 7.17
C GLY A 115 31.12 -21.57 7.09
N SER A 116 30.30 -22.02 8.06
CA SER A 116 28.93 -21.53 8.23
C SER A 116 28.92 -20.03 8.46
N ILE A 117 28.15 -19.28 7.66
CA ILE A 117 28.08 -17.82 7.76
C ILE A 117 26.98 -17.46 8.75
N GLY A 118 27.36 -16.78 9.84
CA GLY A 118 26.45 -16.24 10.83
C GLY A 118 26.00 -14.83 10.44
N ALA A 119 24.69 -14.59 10.40
CA ALA A 119 24.09 -13.27 10.17
C ALA A 119 23.30 -12.84 11.42
N PRO A 120 23.61 -11.69 12.04
CA PRO A 120 22.82 -11.17 13.15
C PRO A 120 21.43 -10.73 12.66
N ILE A 121 20.40 -11.09 13.41
CA ILE A 121 19.04 -10.60 13.23
C ILE A 121 18.78 -9.60 14.35
N ARG A 122 18.40 -8.37 13.97
CA ARG A 122 18.00 -7.32 14.91
C ARG A 122 16.71 -6.69 14.42
N CYS A 123 15.70 -6.68 15.27
CA CYS A 123 14.42 -6.06 14.97
C CYS A 123 13.98 -5.22 16.17
N ARG A 124 13.85 -3.91 15.98
CA ARG A 124 13.38 -2.98 17.01
C ARG A 124 11.93 -2.63 16.73
N PHE A 125 11.09 -2.70 17.75
CA PHE A 125 9.69 -2.35 17.61
C PHE A 125 9.12 -1.78 18.90
N TYR A 126 8.09 -0.96 18.77
CA TYR A 126 7.30 -0.48 19.88
C TYR A 126 6.22 -1.51 20.23
N LEU A 127 6.06 -1.85 21.52
CA LEU A 127 4.99 -2.72 22.02
C LEU A 127 3.87 -1.83 22.59
N PRO A 128 2.71 -1.65 21.92
CA PRO A 128 1.64 -0.83 22.45
C PRO A 128 0.86 -1.57 23.55
N ALA A 129 0.43 -0.87 24.60
CA ALA A 129 -0.52 -1.43 25.55
C ALA A 129 -1.86 -1.77 24.86
N PRO A 130 -2.66 -2.73 25.37
CA PRO A 130 -2.42 -3.58 26.53
C PRO A 130 -1.63 -4.85 26.18
N ALA A 131 -0.94 -4.90 25.03
CA ALA A 131 -0.15 -6.07 24.71
C ALA A 131 0.94 -6.29 25.76
N SER A 132 1.01 -7.51 26.27
CA SER A 132 1.98 -7.94 27.29
C SER A 132 2.77 -9.18 26.86
N GLN A 133 2.49 -9.69 25.66
CA GLN A 133 3.15 -10.85 25.10
C GLN A 133 3.42 -10.64 23.61
N VAL A 134 4.56 -11.16 23.17
CA VAL A 134 5.01 -11.07 21.79
C VAL A 134 5.40 -12.46 21.28
N GLY A 135 4.87 -12.84 20.13
CA GLY A 135 5.31 -14.00 19.37
C GLY A 135 6.19 -13.56 18.19
N VAL A 136 7.47 -13.92 18.20
CA VAL A 136 8.39 -13.68 17.07
C VAL A 136 8.51 -14.95 16.24
N THR A 137 8.09 -14.87 14.98
CA THR A 137 8.17 -15.95 14.01
C THR A 137 9.36 -15.72 13.07
N ILE A 138 10.19 -16.72 12.85
CA ILE A 138 11.20 -16.71 11.77
C ILE A 138 10.87 -17.84 10.81
N ARG A 139 10.74 -17.51 9.52
CA ARG A 139 10.33 -18.47 8.48
C ARG A 139 11.23 -18.49 7.26
N SER A 140 11.23 -19.63 6.60
CA SER A 140 11.89 -19.84 5.30
C SER A 140 11.19 -19.07 4.18
N TRP A 141 11.98 -18.57 3.22
CA TRP A 141 11.46 -17.97 2.00
C TRP A 141 12.23 -18.42 0.76
N ARG A 142 13.32 -17.74 0.39
CA ARG A 142 14.15 -18.07 -0.78
C ARG A 142 15.41 -18.86 -0.49
N ASN A 143 15.72 -19.07 0.80
CA ASN A 143 16.85 -19.90 1.22
C ASN A 143 16.84 -21.27 0.53
N THR A 144 17.99 -21.68 -0.02
CA THR A 144 18.13 -22.95 -0.75
C THR A 144 18.48 -24.11 0.17
N HIS A 145 19.06 -23.81 1.33
CA HIS A 145 19.40 -24.78 2.37
C HIS A 145 18.74 -24.41 3.71
N PRO A 146 18.50 -25.39 4.59
CA PRO A 146 18.05 -25.11 5.95
C PRO A 146 19.03 -24.18 6.68
N PHE A 147 18.50 -23.29 7.52
CA PHE A 147 19.29 -22.44 8.41
C PHE A 147 18.90 -22.69 9.87
N ARG A 148 19.79 -22.33 10.80
CA ARG A 148 19.56 -22.45 12.24
C ARG A 148 19.43 -21.08 12.89
N ILE A 149 18.50 -20.94 13.81
CA ILE A 149 18.38 -19.78 14.69
C ILE A 149 18.94 -20.13 16.06
N VAL A 150 19.84 -19.28 16.57
CA VAL A 150 20.45 -19.43 17.89
C VAL A 150 20.33 -18.15 18.70
N GLN A 151 20.33 -18.32 20.02
CA GLN A 151 20.30 -17.24 21.02
C GLN A 151 19.20 -16.18 20.78
N PRO A 152 17.93 -16.58 20.59
CA PRO A 152 16.84 -15.64 20.53
C PRO A 152 16.66 -14.95 21.89
N GLU A 153 16.59 -13.62 21.90
CA GLU A 153 16.31 -12.82 23.09
C GLU A 153 15.54 -11.54 22.72
N ILE A 154 14.76 -11.03 23.67
CA ILE A 154 14.18 -9.69 23.60
C ILE A 154 14.74 -8.87 24.75
N ARG A 155 15.18 -7.64 24.46
CA ARG A 155 15.59 -6.69 25.49
C ARG A 155 14.80 -5.41 25.40
N GLN A 156 14.52 -4.79 26.54
CA GLN A 156 13.94 -3.45 26.53
C GLN A 156 14.94 -2.46 25.91
N ALA A 157 14.52 -1.79 24.85
CA ALA A 157 15.29 -0.77 24.17
C ALA A 157 14.92 0.61 24.72
N VAL A 158 15.91 1.49 24.83
CA VAL A 158 15.67 2.93 24.94
C VAL A 158 15.69 3.45 23.50
N PRO A 159 14.75 4.32 23.08
CA PRO A 159 14.87 4.97 21.79
C PRO A 159 16.28 5.55 21.68
N ASP A 160 16.94 5.41 20.54
CA ASP A 160 18.16 6.17 20.28
C ASP A 160 17.75 7.64 20.30
N ALA A 161 17.89 8.27 21.46
CA ALA A 161 17.96 9.71 21.52
C ALA A 161 19.11 10.05 20.58
N ALA A 162 18.82 10.83 19.53
CA ALA A 162 19.84 11.68 18.94
C ALA A 162 20.67 12.25 20.10
N HIS A 163 21.99 12.13 19.99
CA HIS A 163 22.94 12.42 21.05
C HIS A 163 22.47 13.60 21.93
N PRO A 164 22.46 13.47 23.27
CA PRO A 164 21.98 14.52 24.17
C PRO A 164 22.76 15.84 24.12
N GLU A 165 23.78 15.95 23.26
CA GLU A 165 24.52 17.19 22.98
C GLU A 165 23.92 18.01 21.82
N ASP A 166 23.08 17.41 20.98
CA ASP A 166 22.28 18.13 19.99
C ASP A 166 20.88 18.28 20.60
N GLY A 167 20.50 19.50 20.98
CA GLY A 167 19.23 19.85 21.65
C GLY A 167 17.97 19.54 20.85
N ALA A 168 17.73 18.27 20.55
CA ALA A 168 16.54 17.78 19.87
C ALA A 168 15.34 17.95 20.82
N PRO A 169 14.28 18.63 20.38
CA PRO A 169 13.13 18.93 21.21
C PRO A 169 12.42 17.66 21.70
N GLU A 170 11.79 17.75 22.87
CA GLU A 170 10.98 16.67 23.49
C GLU A 170 9.89 16.09 22.55
N SER A 171 9.53 16.79 21.48
CA SER A 171 8.62 16.33 20.43
C SER A 171 9.09 15.06 19.71
N ALA A 172 10.40 14.80 19.62
CA ALA A 172 10.93 13.57 19.04
C ALA A 172 10.58 12.30 19.85
N ARG A 173 10.27 12.43 21.15
CA ARG A 173 9.77 11.32 21.98
C ARG A 173 8.31 10.96 21.68
N GLY A 174 7.52 11.91 21.18
CA GLY A 174 6.13 11.67 20.76
C GLY A 174 6.02 10.96 19.41
N TRP A 175 7.02 11.12 18.54
CA TRP A 175 7.04 10.55 17.18
C TRP A 175 7.11 9.02 17.14
N PHE A 176 7.97 8.44 17.98
CA PHE A 176 8.18 6.99 18.08
C PHE A 176 7.09 6.25 18.88
N GLY A 177 6.14 6.98 19.47
CA GLY A 177 5.05 6.43 20.28
C GLY A 177 3.66 6.77 19.74
N GLN A 178 3.54 7.22 18.47
CA GLN A 178 2.24 7.52 17.90
C GLN A 178 1.36 6.27 17.91
N ASP A 179 0.42 6.32 18.84
CA ASP A 179 -0.63 5.34 19.00
C ASP A 179 -1.59 5.46 17.81
N SER A 180 -1.55 4.47 16.92
CA SER A 180 -2.44 4.42 15.75
C SER A 180 -3.88 4.01 16.10
N ARG A 181 -4.14 3.68 17.36
CA ARG A 181 -5.48 3.34 17.83
C ARG A 181 -6.39 4.56 17.79
N ILE A 182 -7.66 4.31 17.50
CA ILE A 182 -8.71 5.32 17.58
C ILE A 182 -9.36 5.17 18.95
N VAL A 183 -8.97 6.02 19.90
CA VAL A 183 -9.58 6.05 21.24
C VAL A 183 -11.06 6.39 21.11
N LEU A 184 -11.91 5.55 21.68
CA LEU A 184 -13.35 5.71 21.64
C LEU A 184 -13.83 6.46 22.88
N GLY A 185 -14.85 7.29 22.70
CA GLY A 185 -15.57 7.93 23.79
C GLY A 185 -17.05 8.05 23.47
N PRO A 186 -17.81 8.86 24.23
CA PRO A 186 -19.24 9.02 24.02
C PRO A 186 -19.57 9.76 22.71
N ARG A 187 -18.60 10.51 22.15
CA ARG A 187 -18.72 11.13 20.83
C ARG A 187 -18.19 10.17 19.77
N PRO A 188 -18.95 9.88 18.71
CA PRO A 188 -18.51 8.93 17.70
C PRO A 188 -17.29 9.43 16.92
N ALA A 189 -16.32 8.54 16.74
CA ALA A 189 -15.25 8.68 15.77
C ALA A 189 -15.77 8.28 14.39
N TRP A 190 -16.08 9.28 13.56
CA TRP A 190 -16.73 9.09 12.26
C TRP A 190 -15.74 8.75 11.15
N LEU A 191 -16.07 7.69 10.41
CA LEU A 191 -15.41 7.30 9.16
C LEU A 191 -16.43 7.37 8.03
N ARG A 192 -16.05 8.01 6.92
CA ARG A 192 -16.92 8.21 5.75
C ARG A 192 -16.46 7.35 4.60
N HIS A 193 -17.40 6.65 3.96
CA HIS A 193 -17.12 5.77 2.82
C HIS A 193 -18.11 5.97 1.67
N GLY A 194 -17.57 5.84 0.47
CA GLY A 194 -18.31 5.82 -0.78
C GLY A 194 -19.00 4.48 -0.97
N LEU A 195 -20.28 4.53 -1.33
CA LEU A 195 -21.07 3.32 -1.56
C LEU A 195 -21.04 2.93 -3.04
N VAL A 196 -21.11 1.63 -3.28
CA VAL A 196 -21.50 1.08 -4.57
C VAL A 196 -23.04 1.00 -4.59
N PRO A 197 -23.73 1.46 -5.64
CA PRO A 197 -25.19 1.53 -5.67
C PRO A 197 -25.87 0.21 -5.29
N GLY A 198 -26.70 0.24 -4.25
CA GLY A 198 -27.50 -0.91 -3.79
C GLY A 198 -26.70 -2.03 -3.13
N ARG A 199 -25.43 -1.81 -2.79
CA ARG A 199 -24.50 -2.86 -2.33
C ARG A 199 -24.01 -2.58 -0.93
N ALA A 200 -23.95 -3.64 -0.11
CA ALA A 200 -23.56 -3.51 1.28
C ALA A 200 -22.05 -3.34 1.42
N LEU A 201 -21.62 -2.61 2.46
CA LEU A 201 -20.23 -2.59 2.91
C LEU A 201 -20.09 -3.49 4.13
N VAL A 202 -18.98 -4.22 4.19
CA VAL A 202 -18.61 -5.07 5.32
C VAL A 202 -17.39 -4.47 6.00
N PHE A 203 -17.58 -4.01 7.24
CA PHE A 203 -16.52 -3.46 8.08
C PHE A 203 -15.99 -4.55 8.99
N LYS A 204 -14.69 -4.86 8.89
CA LYS A 204 -14.00 -5.78 9.80
C LYS A 204 -13.00 -5.00 10.61
N GLY A 205 -13.03 -5.16 11.92
CA GLY A 205 -12.12 -4.43 12.79
C GLY A 205 -11.97 -5.12 14.13
N GLN A 206 -11.25 -4.45 15.03
CA GLN A 206 -11.01 -4.95 16.37
C GLN A 206 -11.15 -3.82 17.38
N VAL A 207 -11.91 -4.08 18.45
CA VAL A 207 -11.97 -3.23 19.63
C VAL A 207 -11.02 -3.78 20.67
N ILE A 208 -10.22 -2.90 21.25
CA ILE A 208 -9.37 -3.14 22.40
C ILE A 208 -10.07 -2.56 23.63
N ALA A 209 -10.23 -3.37 24.68
CA ALA A 209 -10.82 -2.99 25.95
C ALA A 209 -9.80 -3.10 27.08
N GLN A 210 -9.81 -2.10 27.97
CA GLN A 210 -9.09 -2.16 29.24
C GLN A 210 -10.08 -2.23 30.40
N GLY A 211 -10.24 -3.42 30.98
CA GLY A 211 -11.19 -3.67 32.07
C GLY A 211 -12.56 -4.16 31.58
N GLN A 212 -13.55 -4.14 32.48
CA GLN A 212 -14.93 -4.52 32.15
C GLN A 212 -15.63 -3.41 31.36
N SER A 213 -16.42 -3.79 30.35
CA SER A 213 -17.14 -2.86 29.48
C SER A 213 -18.42 -3.52 28.95
N ASP A 214 -19.47 -2.71 28.78
CA ASP A 214 -20.71 -3.10 28.09
C ASP A 214 -20.55 -3.16 26.56
N GLY A 215 -19.36 -2.84 26.04
CA GLY A 215 -19.04 -2.88 24.61
C GLY A 215 -19.03 -1.50 23.94
N ALA A 216 -18.92 -1.53 22.61
CA ALA A 216 -18.94 -0.34 21.77
C ALA A 216 -20.18 -0.37 20.87
N LEU A 217 -20.50 0.77 20.27
CA LEU A 217 -21.54 0.86 19.27
C LEU A 217 -21.01 1.56 18.01
N ALA A 218 -21.56 1.19 16.86
CA ALA A 218 -21.29 1.83 15.59
C ALA A 218 -22.57 2.53 15.09
N GLN A 219 -22.61 3.86 15.21
CA GLN A 219 -23.69 4.68 14.66
C GLN A 219 -23.59 4.73 13.15
N VAL A 220 -24.73 4.68 12.45
CA VAL A 220 -24.78 4.67 10.99
C VAL A 220 -25.56 5.87 10.50
N SER A 221 -25.06 6.56 9.47
CA SER A 221 -25.73 7.66 8.79
C SER A 221 -25.52 7.54 7.28
N PHE A 222 -26.58 7.64 6.50
CA PHE A 222 -26.49 7.63 5.04
C PHE A 222 -26.76 9.00 4.46
N ARG A 223 -26.08 9.30 3.35
CA ARG A 223 -26.34 10.53 2.56
C ARG A 223 -26.54 10.20 1.10
N ASP A 224 -27.39 10.99 0.45
CA ASP A 224 -27.58 10.94 -0.99
C ASP A 224 -26.36 11.52 -1.75
N ALA A 225 -26.41 11.48 -3.09
CA ALA A 225 -25.33 12.03 -3.92
C ALA A 225 -25.12 13.55 -3.77
N ARG A 226 -26.11 14.27 -3.23
CA ARG A 226 -26.06 15.72 -2.94
C ARG A 226 -25.56 16.02 -1.52
N GLY A 227 -25.33 14.99 -0.71
CA GLY A 227 -24.89 15.12 0.69
C GLY A 227 -26.04 15.29 1.69
N ASN A 228 -27.30 15.21 1.26
CA ASN A 228 -28.44 15.30 2.17
C ASN A 228 -28.56 14.01 3.00
N PRO A 229 -28.82 14.12 4.31
CA PRO A 229 -29.03 12.95 5.16
C PRO A 229 -30.30 12.21 4.74
N ILE A 230 -30.21 10.88 4.67
CA ILE A 230 -31.35 9.99 4.46
C ILE A 230 -31.84 9.55 5.85
N PRO A 231 -33.11 9.73 6.22
CA PRO A 231 -33.57 9.40 7.56
C PRO A 231 -33.67 7.87 7.80
N PRO A 232 -33.42 7.38 9.03
CA PRO A 232 -33.67 5.99 9.43
C PRO A 232 -35.19 5.68 9.51
N PRO A 233 -35.61 4.40 9.60
CA PRO A 233 -34.82 3.20 9.90
C PRO A 233 -34.03 2.66 8.71
N TYR A 234 -32.82 2.16 8.99
CA TYR A 234 -32.02 1.45 7.99
C TYR A 234 -32.14 -0.08 8.18
N PRO A 235 -32.00 -0.88 7.10
CA PRO A 235 -32.03 -2.33 7.21
C PRO A 235 -30.93 -2.85 8.14
N GLY A 236 -31.31 -3.66 9.13
CA GLY A 236 -30.38 -4.33 10.04
C GLY A 236 -29.80 -3.48 11.17
N THR A 237 -30.20 -2.21 11.32
CA THR A 237 -29.77 -1.35 12.44
C THR A 237 -30.75 -1.40 13.60
N LEU A 238 -30.23 -1.25 14.82
CA LEU A 238 -30.98 -1.02 16.04
C LEU A 238 -31.23 0.48 16.26
N ALA A 239 -32.17 0.83 17.12
CA ALA A 239 -32.47 2.22 17.49
C ALA A 239 -32.80 2.34 18.98
N THR A 240 -32.41 3.46 19.59
CA THR A 240 -32.84 3.91 20.92
C THR A 240 -33.49 5.29 20.81
N LEU A 241 -33.96 5.86 21.92
CA LEU A 241 -34.50 7.23 21.95
C LEU A 241 -33.46 8.30 21.59
N SER A 242 -32.18 8.04 21.86
CA SER A 242 -31.08 8.99 21.65
C SER A 242 -30.23 8.68 20.41
N ILE A 243 -30.22 7.43 19.95
CA ILE A 243 -29.40 6.98 18.82
C ILE A 243 -30.33 6.34 17.77
N PRO A 244 -30.58 7.01 16.64
CA PRO A 244 -31.65 6.62 15.73
C PRO A 244 -31.28 5.44 14.81
N ALA A 245 -29.99 5.13 14.64
CA ALA A 245 -29.51 3.96 13.91
C ALA A 245 -28.09 3.56 14.35
N PHE A 246 -27.92 2.34 14.88
CA PHE A 246 -26.62 1.80 15.26
C PHE A 246 -26.53 0.28 15.11
N LEU A 247 -25.31 -0.24 15.16
CA LEU A 247 -24.98 -1.65 15.32
C LEU A 247 -24.21 -1.83 16.63
N ASP A 248 -24.56 -2.87 17.39
CA ASP A 248 -23.91 -3.15 18.67
C ASP A 248 -22.64 -4.01 18.48
N ILE A 249 -21.60 -3.72 19.27
CA ILE A 249 -20.32 -4.45 19.25
C ILE A 249 -20.07 -4.99 20.67
N PRO A 250 -20.47 -6.25 20.94
CA PRO A 250 -20.35 -6.83 22.28
C PRO A 250 -18.89 -7.21 22.56
N VAL A 251 -18.24 -6.48 23.47
CA VAL A 251 -16.84 -6.71 23.82
C VAL A 251 -16.75 -7.59 25.07
N HIS A 252 -16.22 -8.80 24.91
CA HIS A 252 -16.10 -9.79 26.00
C HIS A 252 -14.66 -10.29 26.23
N ARG A 253 -13.67 -9.64 25.59
CA ARG A 253 -12.23 -9.90 25.68
C ARG A 253 -11.48 -8.58 25.62
N GLU A 254 -10.22 -8.57 26.05
CA GLU A 254 -9.35 -7.39 25.94
C GLU A 254 -9.13 -6.98 24.47
N ALA A 255 -9.14 -7.94 23.54
CA ALA A 255 -9.14 -7.65 22.11
C ALA A 255 -10.22 -8.48 21.39
N TYR A 256 -11.24 -7.78 20.87
CA TYR A 256 -12.43 -8.38 20.26
C TYR A 256 -12.58 -7.99 18.79
N ARG A 257 -12.54 -8.99 17.90
CA ARG A 257 -12.75 -8.81 16.45
C ARG A 257 -14.23 -8.75 16.14
N PHE A 258 -14.64 -7.80 15.30
CA PHE A 258 -16.04 -7.65 14.86
C PHE A 258 -16.15 -7.68 13.33
N THR A 259 -17.36 -7.95 12.87
CA THR A 259 -17.74 -7.82 11.45
C THR A 259 -19.12 -7.20 11.37
N LEU A 260 -19.22 -6.01 10.78
CA LEU A 260 -20.47 -5.27 10.63
C LEU A 260 -20.85 -5.21 9.16
N LYS A 261 -22.05 -5.68 8.82
CA LYS A 261 -22.60 -5.56 7.47
C LYS A 261 -23.58 -4.39 7.44
N VAL A 262 -23.25 -3.35 6.69
CA VAL A 262 -24.06 -2.12 6.58
C VAL A 262 -24.71 -2.09 5.21
N SER A 263 -26.04 -2.25 5.18
CA SER A 263 -26.82 -2.30 3.94
C SER A 263 -27.43 -0.93 3.65
N PRO A 264 -27.13 -0.31 2.49
CA PRO A 264 -27.62 1.03 2.19
C PRO A 264 -29.11 1.05 1.84
N PRO A 265 -29.85 2.09 2.25
CA PRO A 265 -31.18 2.35 1.68
C PRO A 265 -31.05 2.77 0.20
N PRO A 266 -32.15 2.69 -0.57
CA PRO A 266 -32.17 3.21 -1.94
C PRO A 266 -31.70 4.67 -1.98
N GLN A 267 -30.96 5.04 -3.03
CA GLN A 267 -30.43 6.41 -3.26
C GLN A 267 -29.24 6.84 -2.38
N ALA A 268 -28.80 6.01 -1.42
CA ALA A 268 -27.58 6.31 -0.65
C ALA A 268 -26.34 6.27 -1.56
N ALA A 269 -25.50 7.32 -1.46
CA ALA A 269 -24.25 7.44 -2.18
C ALA A 269 -23.03 7.35 -1.23
N THR A 270 -23.20 7.75 0.02
CA THR A 270 -22.15 7.61 1.05
C THR A 270 -22.73 7.11 2.36
N VAL A 271 -21.90 6.44 3.15
CA VAL A 271 -22.19 6.06 4.53
C VAL A 271 -21.15 6.69 5.45
N GLU A 272 -21.62 7.19 6.59
CA GLU A 272 -20.78 7.57 7.73
C GLU A 272 -21.03 6.54 8.83
N ILE A 273 -19.95 5.92 9.33
CA ILE A 273 -19.98 4.99 10.46
C ILE A 273 -19.19 5.57 11.62
N GLY A 274 -19.84 5.74 12.76
CA GLY A 274 -19.29 6.42 13.93
C GLY A 274 -19.12 5.45 15.09
N PHE A 275 -17.88 5.15 15.48
CA PHE A 275 -17.61 4.24 16.61
C PHE A 275 -17.59 5.02 17.92
N ALA A 276 -18.34 4.55 18.92
CA ALA A 276 -18.49 5.21 20.22
C ALA A 276 -18.58 4.17 21.35
N THR A 277 -18.40 4.64 22.59
CA THR A 277 -18.66 3.84 23.79
C THR A 277 -20.12 4.00 24.25
N TRP A 278 -20.66 2.96 24.89
CA TRP A 278 -21.94 3.04 25.61
C TRP A 278 -21.81 3.89 26.89
N ASP A 279 -20.77 3.60 27.67
CA ASP A 279 -20.44 4.28 28.93
C ASP A 279 -19.30 5.30 28.68
N PRO A 280 -19.43 6.58 29.13
CA PRO A 280 -18.34 7.54 29.07
C PRO A 280 -17.05 7.12 29.80
N ASP A 281 -17.14 6.26 30.81
CA ASP A 281 -15.98 5.80 31.59
C ASP A 281 -15.28 4.56 30.99
N ALA A 282 -15.87 3.97 29.94
CA ALA A 282 -15.32 2.79 29.27
C ALA A 282 -14.03 3.14 28.52
N ARG A 283 -12.97 2.37 28.79
CA ARG A 283 -11.66 2.50 28.12
C ARG A 283 -11.60 1.58 26.91
N LEU A 284 -12.21 2.02 25.81
CA LEU A 284 -12.21 1.31 24.54
C LEU A 284 -11.41 2.08 23.48
N ALA A 285 -10.77 1.34 22.57
CA ALA A 285 -10.15 1.90 21.38
C ALA A 285 -10.33 0.93 20.21
N LEU A 286 -10.43 1.43 18.98
CA LEU A 286 -10.22 0.58 17.81
C LEU A 286 -8.73 0.35 17.63
N ALA A 287 -8.33 -0.89 17.32
CA ALA A 287 -6.94 -1.23 17.04
C ALA A 287 -6.38 -0.51 15.80
N ALA A 288 -7.27 -0.18 14.86
CA ALA A 288 -7.02 0.55 13.62
C ALA A 288 -8.36 1.08 13.06
N ALA A 289 -8.30 1.85 11.98
CA ALA A 289 -9.48 2.00 11.12
C ALA A 289 -9.91 0.60 10.60
N PRO A 290 -11.22 0.29 10.56
CA PRO A 290 -11.69 -1.02 10.10
C PRO A 290 -11.40 -1.23 8.61
N ASP A 291 -11.07 -2.47 8.25
CA ASP A 291 -11.03 -2.93 6.87
C ASP A 291 -12.43 -2.82 6.26
N VAL A 292 -12.53 -2.30 5.03
CA VAL A 292 -13.83 -2.08 4.35
C VAL A 292 -13.91 -2.87 3.06
N PHE A 293 -14.74 -3.91 3.07
CA PHE A 293 -14.97 -4.78 1.93
C PHE A 293 -16.30 -4.52 1.28
N LEU A 294 -16.37 -4.77 -0.04
CA LEU A 294 -17.64 -4.98 -0.72
C LEU A 294 -18.24 -6.34 -0.31
N ASP A 295 -19.52 -6.53 -0.61
CA ASP A 295 -20.12 -7.86 -0.52
C ASP A 295 -19.37 -8.89 -1.37
N ASP A 296 -19.47 -10.17 -0.98
CA ASP A 296 -18.71 -11.23 -1.64
C ASP A 296 -19.01 -11.33 -3.14
N GLU A 297 -20.21 -10.97 -3.60
CA GLU A 297 -20.57 -11.04 -5.03
C GLU A 297 -19.76 -10.08 -5.91
N LEU A 298 -19.23 -9.00 -5.33
CA LEU A 298 -18.44 -8.00 -6.05
C LEU A 298 -16.93 -8.15 -5.86
N ARG A 299 -16.48 -9.18 -5.14
CA ARG A 299 -15.05 -9.48 -5.00
C ARG A 299 -14.49 -10.01 -6.32
N LEU A 300 -13.30 -9.55 -6.67
CA LEU A 300 -12.65 -9.88 -7.93
C LEU A 300 -12.40 -11.38 -8.07
N ALA A 301 -12.07 -12.06 -6.97
CA ALA A 301 -11.91 -13.52 -6.97
C ALA A 301 -13.18 -14.25 -7.43
N ASN A 302 -14.35 -13.83 -6.92
CA ASN A 302 -15.63 -14.44 -7.26
C ASN A 302 -16.08 -14.07 -8.67
N LEU A 303 -15.89 -12.80 -9.07
CA LEU A 303 -16.16 -12.36 -10.44
C LEU A 303 -15.31 -13.11 -11.47
N ALA A 304 -14.02 -13.33 -11.19
CA ALA A 304 -13.10 -14.02 -12.11
C ALA A 304 -13.28 -15.54 -12.12
N GLU A 305 -13.72 -16.15 -11.01
CA GLU A 305 -14.04 -17.58 -10.97
C GLU A 305 -15.28 -17.89 -11.82
N GLU A 306 -16.33 -17.07 -11.74
CA GLU A 306 -17.56 -17.22 -12.54
C GLU A 306 -17.34 -16.89 -14.02
N ALA A 307 -16.62 -15.79 -14.31
CA ALA A 307 -16.46 -15.27 -15.67
C ALA A 307 -15.39 -15.99 -16.51
N GLY A 308 -14.51 -16.75 -15.86
CA GLY A 308 -13.21 -17.11 -16.44
C GLY A 308 -12.23 -15.95 -16.39
N PRO A 309 -11.01 -16.11 -16.91
CA PRO A 309 -9.92 -15.21 -16.56
C PRO A 309 -9.81 -13.97 -17.48
N ASP A 310 -10.81 -13.75 -18.34
CA ASP A 310 -10.91 -12.65 -19.32
C ASP A 310 -11.55 -11.39 -18.72
N ALA A 311 -10.98 -10.21 -19.03
CA ALA A 311 -11.39 -8.95 -18.43
C ALA A 311 -12.79 -8.50 -18.88
N GLU A 312 -13.13 -8.66 -20.16
CA GLU A 312 -14.45 -8.28 -20.69
C GLU A 312 -15.56 -9.07 -20.01
N ALA A 313 -15.33 -10.37 -19.76
CA ALA A 313 -16.26 -11.21 -19.04
C ALA A 313 -16.43 -10.75 -17.58
N VAL A 314 -15.34 -10.41 -16.88
CA VAL A 314 -15.39 -9.85 -15.51
C VAL A 314 -16.21 -8.56 -15.47
N LEU A 315 -16.01 -7.65 -16.42
CA LEU A 315 -16.79 -6.41 -16.52
C LEU A 315 -18.28 -6.69 -16.72
N ALA A 316 -18.63 -7.63 -17.62
CA ALA A 316 -20.01 -8.00 -17.89
C ALA A 316 -20.72 -8.57 -16.65
N HIS A 317 -20.03 -9.43 -15.88
CA HIS A 317 -20.57 -9.98 -14.64
C HIS A 317 -20.77 -8.88 -13.59
N LEU A 318 -19.77 -8.01 -13.41
CA LEU A 318 -19.85 -6.88 -12.50
C LEU A 318 -21.06 -5.98 -12.81
N LEU A 319 -21.19 -5.53 -14.06
CA LEU A 319 -22.29 -4.67 -14.49
C LEU A 319 -23.65 -5.37 -14.36
N GLY A 320 -23.71 -6.68 -14.64
CA GLY A 320 -24.89 -7.51 -14.43
C GLY A 320 -25.32 -7.55 -12.95
N ARG A 321 -24.38 -7.72 -12.03
CA ARG A 321 -24.65 -7.69 -10.57
C ARG A 321 -25.10 -6.30 -10.13
N LEU A 322 -24.55 -5.23 -10.69
CA LEU A 322 -24.94 -3.86 -10.35
C LEU A 322 -26.29 -3.43 -10.93
N GLY A 323 -26.96 -4.30 -11.69
CA GLY A 323 -28.25 -3.99 -12.31
C GLY A 323 -28.13 -2.90 -13.37
N ALA A 324 -26.97 -2.77 -14.02
CA ALA A 324 -26.77 -1.83 -15.12
C ALA A 324 -27.84 -2.06 -16.20
N PRO A 325 -28.37 -0.99 -16.83
CA PRO A 325 -29.44 -1.13 -17.81
C PRO A 325 -29.02 -2.11 -18.90
N ARG A 326 -29.84 -3.15 -19.10
CA ARG A 326 -29.60 -4.12 -20.18
C ARG A 326 -29.51 -3.35 -21.50
N PRO A 327 -28.48 -3.58 -22.32
CA PRO A 327 -28.37 -2.90 -23.60
C PRO A 327 -29.65 -3.12 -24.42
N THR A 328 -30.11 -2.06 -25.07
CA THR A 328 -31.07 -2.18 -26.17
C THR A 328 -30.48 -3.08 -27.26
N GLN A 329 -31.34 -3.81 -27.98
CA GLN A 329 -30.94 -4.85 -28.93
C GLN A 329 -29.74 -4.41 -29.80
N GLY A 330 -28.61 -5.11 -29.67
CA GLY A 330 -27.39 -4.91 -30.47
C GLY A 330 -26.14 -4.45 -29.71
N ALA A 331 -26.23 -4.01 -28.44
CA ALA A 331 -25.04 -3.74 -27.63
C ALA A 331 -24.62 -4.97 -26.80
N ALA A 332 -23.31 -5.22 -26.71
CA ALA A 332 -22.75 -6.31 -25.91
C ALA A 332 -23.15 -6.14 -24.44
N ALA A 333 -23.54 -7.24 -23.79
CA ALA A 333 -23.82 -7.23 -22.36
C ALA A 333 -22.55 -6.81 -21.61
N GLY A 334 -22.57 -5.63 -20.97
CA GLY A 334 -21.43 -5.14 -20.18
C GLY A 334 -20.42 -4.25 -20.91
N SER A 335 -20.88 -3.24 -21.66
CA SER A 335 -20.00 -2.26 -22.31
C SER A 335 -19.49 -1.20 -21.32
N ILE A 336 -18.21 -0.81 -21.45
CA ILE A 336 -17.61 0.29 -20.67
C ILE A 336 -17.97 1.67 -21.24
N LEU A 337 -18.28 1.75 -22.54
CA LEU A 337 -18.48 3.01 -23.28
C LEU A 337 -19.45 4.00 -22.61
N PRO A 338 -20.59 3.59 -22.00
CA PRO A 338 -21.51 4.53 -21.37
C PRO A 338 -20.91 5.28 -20.17
N TYR A 339 -19.77 4.81 -19.64
CA TYR A 339 -19.11 5.36 -18.46
C TYR A 339 -17.86 6.18 -18.80
N LEU A 340 -17.50 6.26 -20.08
CA LEU A 340 -16.31 6.98 -20.53
C LEU A 340 -16.64 8.43 -20.89
N ASP A 341 -15.75 9.34 -20.51
CA ASP A 341 -15.76 10.74 -20.92
C ASP A 341 -14.42 11.06 -21.59
N PRO A 342 -14.40 11.37 -22.91
CA PRO A 342 -13.17 11.69 -23.63
C PRO A 342 -12.38 12.84 -23.02
N ALA A 343 -13.06 13.88 -22.50
CA ALA A 343 -12.39 15.05 -21.93
C ALA A 343 -11.68 14.70 -20.62
N LEU A 344 -12.34 13.92 -19.76
CA LEU A 344 -11.74 13.46 -18.49
C LEU A 344 -10.58 12.46 -18.71
N LEU A 345 -10.63 11.69 -19.79
CA LEU A 345 -9.53 10.78 -20.17
C LEU A 345 -8.31 11.54 -20.70
N GLU A 346 -8.53 12.63 -21.44
CA GLU A 346 -7.45 13.49 -21.93
C GLU A 346 -6.78 14.27 -20.79
N GLU A 347 -7.56 14.68 -19.79
CA GLU A 347 -7.09 15.38 -18.58
C GLU A 347 -6.71 14.42 -17.43
N ALA A 348 -6.67 13.11 -17.68
CA ALA A 348 -6.45 12.12 -16.63
C ALA A 348 -5.09 12.34 -15.93
N PRO A 349 -5.07 12.53 -14.60
CA PRO A 349 -3.82 12.73 -13.86
C PRO A 349 -2.98 11.45 -13.88
N SER A 350 -1.65 11.59 -13.95
CA SER A 350 -0.71 10.45 -13.91
C SER A 350 0.40 10.67 -12.87
N PRO A 351 0.07 10.70 -11.56
CA PRO A 351 1.04 11.02 -10.51
C PRO A 351 2.21 10.03 -10.47
N LEU A 352 1.98 8.73 -10.64
CA LEU A 352 3.08 7.77 -10.59
C LEU A 352 4.01 7.88 -11.81
N ARG A 353 3.45 8.14 -13.00
CA ARG A 353 4.25 8.50 -14.18
C ARG A 353 5.09 9.76 -13.93
N SER A 354 4.50 10.80 -13.34
CA SER A 354 5.21 12.05 -13.02
C SER A 354 6.34 11.84 -12.02
N VAL A 355 6.13 11.00 -10.99
CA VAL A 355 7.21 10.59 -10.06
C VAL A 355 8.32 9.85 -10.81
N ALA A 356 7.98 8.91 -11.69
CA ALA A 356 8.97 8.18 -12.48
C ALA A 356 9.79 9.11 -13.40
N LEU A 357 9.15 10.08 -14.05
CA LEU A 357 9.82 11.08 -14.90
C LEU A 357 10.76 11.98 -14.08
N LEU A 358 10.37 12.38 -12.87
CA LEU A 358 11.21 13.16 -11.97
C LEU A 358 12.40 12.35 -11.44
N ARG A 359 12.19 11.06 -11.14
CA ARG A 359 13.22 10.17 -10.60
C ARG A 359 14.24 9.78 -11.66
N ASP A 360 13.75 9.32 -12.80
CA ASP A 360 14.57 8.65 -13.81
C ASP A 360 14.95 9.59 -14.96
N GLY A 361 14.24 10.71 -15.12
CA GLY A 361 14.38 11.65 -16.24
C GLY A 361 13.48 11.29 -17.42
N PRO A 362 13.33 12.19 -18.42
CA PRO A 362 12.41 12.01 -19.54
C PRO A 362 12.77 10.83 -20.46
N ASP A 363 14.04 10.42 -20.49
CA ASP A 363 14.55 9.40 -21.42
C ASP A 363 14.64 7.99 -20.81
N ALA A 364 14.41 7.82 -19.51
CA ALA A 364 14.80 6.61 -18.79
C ALA A 364 13.81 5.43 -18.84
N ALA A 365 12.57 5.70 -19.24
CA ALA A 365 11.55 4.68 -19.55
C ALA A 365 11.00 4.93 -20.96
N ALA A 366 11.89 4.93 -21.95
CA ALA A 366 11.56 5.28 -23.33
C ALA A 366 11.33 4.03 -24.17
N TRP A 367 10.21 4.03 -24.90
CA TRP A 367 10.04 3.25 -26.10
C TRP A 367 10.39 4.11 -27.31
N ALA A 368 11.48 3.76 -27.99
CA ALA A 368 11.93 4.42 -29.20
C ALA A 368 12.45 3.36 -30.18
N ASP A 369 12.14 3.53 -31.47
CA ASP A 369 12.67 2.71 -32.58
C ASP A 369 12.55 1.19 -32.35
N GLY A 370 11.42 0.76 -31.75
CA GLY A 370 11.18 -0.66 -31.46
C GLY A 370 11.99 -1.23 -30.28
N SER A 371 12.71 -0.40 -29.52
CA SER A 371 13.45 -0.80 -28.32
C SER A 371 12.88 -0.16 -27.07
N VAL A 372 13.04 -0.83 -25.92
CA VAL A 372 12.66 -0.35 -24.60
C VAL A 372 13.88 -0.22 -23.68
N SER A 373 14.03 0.93 -23.04
CA SER A 373 15.05 1.17 -22.02
C SER A 373 14.34 1.28 -20.67
N LEU A 374 14.65 0.39 -19.72
CA LEU A 374 13.92 0.25 -18.46
C LEU A 374 14.89 0.06 -17.29
N ALA A 375 14.55 0.61 -16.11
CA ALA A 375 15.28 0.40 -14.85
C ALA A 375 16.80 0.59 -14.97
N SER A 376 17.23 1.62 -15.71
CA SER A 376 18.65 1.94 -15.99
C SER A 376 19.43 0.82 -16.69
N CYS A 377 18.76 -0.16 -17.29
CA CYS A 377 19.37 -1.18 -18.13
C CYS A 377 19.52 -0.67 -19.58
N PRO A 378 20.45 -1.26 -20.37
CA PRO A 378 20.57 -0.94 -21.79
C PRO A 378 19.27 -1.16 -22.56
N ALA A 379 19.13 -0.43 -23.68
CA ALA A 379 18.00 -0.60 -24.59
C ALA A 379 17.90 -2.06 -25.06
N TRP A 380 16.69 -2.62 -24.97
CA TRP A 380 16.38 -3.99 -25.39
C TRP A 380 15.39 -3.94 -26.55
N ALA A 381 15.72 -4.61 -27.66
CA ALA A 381 14.85 -4.69 -28.82
C ALA A 381 13.58 -5.47 -28.46
N LEU A 382 12.42 -4.81 -28.54
CA LEU A 382 11.13 -5.40 -28.24
C LEU A 382 10.71 -6.32 -29.40
N PRO A 383 10.58 -7.64 -29.19
CA PRO A 383 10.11 -8.55 -30.23
C PRO A 383 8.69 -8.19 -30.68
N GLU A 384 8.33 -8.51 -31.93
CA GLU A 384 6.96 -8.31 -32.44
C GLU A 384 5.92 -9.05 -31.59
N VAL A 385 6.27 -10.25 -31.12
CA VAL A 385 5.51 -11.02 -30.14
C VAL A 385 6.39 -11.19 -28.89
N PRO A 386 6.24 -10.33 -27.87
CA PRO A 386 7.05 -10.42 -26.66
C PRO A 386 6.74 -11.69 -25.86
N ASP A 387 7.77 -12.38 -25.41
CA ASP A 387 7.63 -13.30 -24.27
C ASP A 387 7.56 -12.48 -22.98
N TRP A 388 6.38 -12.44 -22.37
CA TRP A 388 6.14 -11.67 -21.15
C TRP A 388 6.90 -12.21 -19.93
N GLY A 389 7.42 -13.44 -19.98
CA GLY A 389 8.32 -13.99 -18.96
C GLY A 389 9.80 -13.58 -19.12
N SER A 390 10.13 -12.78 -20.15
CA SER A 390 11.51 -12.42 -20.46
C SER A 390 12.23 -11.73 -19.30
N ASP A 391 13.51 -12.08 -19.10
CA ASP A 391 14.42 -11.44 -18.15
C ASP A 391 15.84 -11.33 -18.72
N PRO A 392 16.05 -10.51 -19.76
CA PRO A 392 17.32 -10.43 -20.48
C PRO A 392 18.48 -9.98 -19.58
N PHE A 393 18.20 -9.24 -18.51
CA PHE A 393 19.20 -8.65 -17.62
C PHE A 393 19.26 -9.31 -16.23
N ARG A 394 18.47 -10.36 -15.99
CA ARG A 394 18.33 -11.00 -14.66
C ARG A 394 18.03 -9.99 -13.56
N SER A 395 17.17 -9.01 -13.86
CA SER A 395 16.91 -7.85 -13.03
C SER A 395 15.43 -7.79 -12.66
N HIS A 396 15.15 -7.95 -11.37
CA HIS A 396 13.80 -7.84 -10.83
C HIS A 396 13.18 -6.45 -11.08
N ALA A 397 13.99 -5.39 -10.94
CA ALA A 397 13.55 -4.02 -11.22
C ALA A 397 13.19 -3.84 -12.70
N TRP A 398 13.98 -4.42 -13.61
CA TRP A 398 13.67 -4.40 -15.04
C TRP A 398 12.37 -5.15 -15.34
N ARG A 399 12.17 -6.35 -14.79
CA ARG A 399 10.92 -7.11 -14.98
C ARG A 399 9.69 -6.40 -14.45
N LEU A 400 9.78 -5.78 -13.26
CA LEU A 400 8.68 -4.98 -12.71
C LEU A 400 8.33 -3.80 -13.63
N ALA A 401 9.34 -3.10 -14.16
CA ALA A 401 9.15 -2.00 -15.11
C ALA A 401 8.64 -2.48 -16.48
N PHE A 402 9.04 -3.67 -16.94
CA PHE A 402 8.54 -4.25 -18.18
C PHE A 402 7.06 -4.60 -18.06
N GLN A 403 6.70 -5.27 -16.96
CA GLN A 403 5.33 -5.65 -16.65
C GLN A 403 4.42 -4.45 -16.37
N SER A 404 4.94 -3.28 -15.97
CA SER A 404 4.10 -2.11 -15.64
C SER A 404 3.48 -1.46 -16.88
N LEU A 405 4.01 -1.74 -18.08
CA LEU A 405 3.64 -1.07 -19.34
C LEU A 405 3.75 0.46 -19.30
N SER A 406 4.32 1.06 -18.25
CA SER A 406 4.41 2.53 -18.12
C SER A 406 5.32 3.17 -19.18
N TRP A 407 6.19 2.36 -19.79
CA TRP A 407 7.01 2.74 -20.95
C TRP A 407 6.20 2.94 -22.24
N THR A 408 4.93 2.52 -22.28
CA THR A 408 4.02 2.80 -23.41
C THR A 408 3.38 4.18 -23.35
N CYS A 409 3.44 4.86 -22.20
CA CYS A 409 2.73 6.13 -21.98
C CYS A 409 3.24 7.29 -22.85
N ALA A 410 4.52 7.25 -23.24
CA ALA A 410 5.07 8.21 -24.20
C ALA A 410 4.48 7.98 -25.61
N ALA A 411 4.35 6.72 -26.02
CA ALA A 411 3.76 6.35 -27.30
C ALA A 411 2.26 6.71 -27.37
N ALA A 412 1.51 6.60 -26.27
CA ALA A 412 0.11 7.00 -26.18
C ALA A 412 -0.12 8.50 -26.51
N GLY A 413 0.84 9.36 -26.16
CA GLY A 413 0.80 10.80 -26.43
C GLY A 413 1.46 11.22 -27.75
N ASN A 414 1.96 10.28 -28.54
CA ASN A 414 2.66 10.59 -29.79
C ASN A 414 1.67 11.15 -30.84
N PRO A 415 2.03 12.16 -31.65
CA PRO A 415 1.16 12.69 -32.70
C PRO A 415 0.84 11.68 -33.82
N GLU A 416 1.70 10.69 -34.06
CA GLU A 416 1.51 9.67 -35.09
C GLU A 416 0.55 8.56 -34.62
N ARG A 417 -0.56 8.38 -35.34
CA ARG A 417 -1.56 7.34 -35.04
C ARG A 417 -0.96 5.93 -35.00
N ALA A 418 -0.10 5.58 -35.96
CA ALA A 418 0.52 4.27 -36.03
C ALA A 418 1.33 3.91 -34.76
N VAL A 419 1.95 4.90 -34.12
CA VAL A 419 2.68 4.71 -32.85
C VAL A 419 1.71 4.46 -31.70
N ARG A 420 0.59 5.19 -31.64
CA ARG A 420 -0.47 4.99 -30.66
C ARG A 420 -1.13 3.63 -30.81
N ASP A 421 -1.52 3.25 -32.02
CA ASP A 421 -2.13 1.96 -32.35
C ASP A 421 -1.23 0.79 -31.94
N ARG A 422 0.08 0.91 -32.19
CA ARG A 422 1.06 -0.10 -31.77
C ARG A 422 1.13 -0.22 -30.24
N ALA A 423 1.05 0.89 -29.52
CA ALA A 423 1.07 0.88 -28.06
C ALA A 423 -0.20 0.24 -27.47
N VAL A 424 -1.36 0.54 -28.05
CA VAL A 424 -2.63 -0.12 -27.72
C VAL A 424 -2.54 -1.62 -27.99
N ALA A 425 -2.03 -2.03 -29.16
CA ALA A 425 -1.87 -3.44 -29.51
C ALA A 425 -0.95 -4.19 -28.54
N VAL A 426 0.14 -3.56 -28.08
CA VAL A 426 1.04 -4.11 -27.06
C VAL A 426 0.33 -4.35 -25.74
N ALA A 427 -0.46 -3.39 -25.25
CA ALA A 427 -1.22 -3.55 -24.01
C ALA A 427 -2.29 -4.65 -24.11
N LEU A 428 -2.96 -4.77 -25.26
CA LEU A 428 -3.92 -5.85 -25.51
C LEU A 428 -3.23 -7.22 -25.63
N ALA A 429 -2.03 -7.29 -26.22
CA ALA A 429 -1.22 -8.51 -26.23
C ALA A 429 -0.79 -8.92 -24.82
N TRP A 430 -0.40 -7.95 -23.98
CA TRP A 430 -0.09 -8.18 -22.58
C TRP A 430 -1.28 -8.73 -21.80
N SER A 431 -2.46 -8.12 -21.95
CA SER A 431 -3.71 -8.54 -21.27
C SER A 431 -4.04 -10.00 -21.58
N ARG A 432 -4.00 -10.40 -22.86
CA ARG A 432 -4.24 -11.79 -23.28
C ARG A 432 -3.25 -12.79 -22.69
N ALA A 433 -1.99 -12.39 -22.52
CA ALA A 433 -0.96 -13.25 -21.95
C ALA A 433 -0.98 -13.31 -20.42
N ASN A 434 -1.65 -12.35 -19.75
CA ASN A 434 -1.71 -12.26 -18.29
C ASN A 434 -3.16 -12.26 -17.78
N PRO A 435 -3.92 -13.34 -18.05
CA PRO A 435 -5.28 -13.46 -17.57
C PRO A 435 -5.29 -13.68 -16.05
N TRP A 436 -6.39 -13.30 -15.36
CA TRP A 436 -6.43 -13.34 -13.89
C TRP A 436 -6.21 -14.77 -13.36
N GLY A 437 -5.45 -14.90 -12.27
CA GLY A 437 -5.15 -16.20 -11.65
C GLY A 437 -4.14 -17.09 -12.39
N ARG A 438 -3.84 -16.82 -13.66
CA ARG A 438 -2.84 -17.56 -14.47
C ARG A 438 -1.96 -16.61 -15.30
N PRO A 439 -1.25 -15.66 -14.68
CA PRO A 439 -0.39 -14.77 -15.42
C PRO A 439 0.83 -15.51 -16.00
N ALA A 440 1.33 -15.08 -17.16
CA ALA A 440 2.58 -15.57 -17.73
C ALA A 440 3.78 -15.28 -16.81
N ASP A 441 3.75 -14.15 -16.10
CA ASP A 441 4.71 -13.80 -15.06
C ASP A 441 3.99 -13.40 -13.77
N THR A 442 4.31 -14.06 -12.65
CA THR A 442 3.73 -13.73 -11.34
C THR A 442 4.02 -12.30 -10.87
N LEU A 443 5.08 -11.65 -11.36
CA LEU A 443 5.40 -10.26 -11.05
C LEU A 443 4.39 -9.27 -11.63
N SER A 444 3.62 -9.69 -12.63
CA SER A 444 2.54 -8.88 -13.21
C SER A 444 1.46 -8.50 -12.20
N LEU A 445 1.32 -9.29 -11.13
CA LEU A 445 0.37 -9.09 -10.02
C LEU A 445 0.99 -8.30 -8.85
N HIS A 446 2.24 -7.86 -8.96
CA HIS A 446 2.85 -7.05 -7.91
C HIS A 446 2.14 -5.68 -7.81
N PRO A 447 1.74 -5.21 -6.61
CA PRO A 447 0.92 -4.00 -6.47
C PRO A 447 1.52 -2.75 -7.12
N ALA A 448 2.84 -2.54 -7.00
CA ALA A 448 3.53 -1.41 -7.63
C ALA A 448 3.43 -1.44 -9.17
N CYS A 449 3.50 -2.65 -9.74
CA CYS A 449 3.42 -2.87 -11.17
C CYS A 449 2.01 -2.61 -11.67
N MET A 450 1.00 -3.12 -10.96
CA MET A 450 -0.42 -2.92 -11.27
C MET A 450 -0.83 -1.44 -11.18
N ALA A 451 -0.35 -0.71 -10.17
CA ALA A 451 -0.64 0.71 -10.00
C ALA A 451 -0.10 1.56 -11.16
N MET A 452 1.14 1.35 -11.58
CA MET A 452 1.72 2.00 -12.77
C MET A 452 0.99 1.61 -14.06
N ARG A 453 0.57 0.33 -14.18
CA ARG A 453 -0.14 -0.18 -15.35
C ARG A 453 -1.52 0.42 -15.50
N LEU A 454 -2.23 0.64 -14.40
CA LEU A 454 -3.54 1.29 -14.41
C LEU A 454 -3.47 2.70 -14.99
N GLU A 455 -2.47 3.52 -14.59
CA GLU A 455 -2.23 4.83 -15.21
C GLU A 455 -1.89 4.70 -16.71
N ALA A 456 -1.03 3.73 -17.07
CA ALA A 456 -0.66 3.50 -18.46
C ALA A 456 -1.86 3.12 -19.33
N MET A 457 -2.72 2.23 -18.84
CA MET A 457 -3.93 1.79 -19.53
C MET A 457 -4.94 2.92 -19.68
N LEU A 458 -5.08 3.82 -18.69
CA LEU A 458 -5.91 5.01 -18.80
C LEU A 458 -5.39 5.96 -19.91
N CYS A 459 -4.08 6.19 -19.98
CA CYS A 459 -3.50 6.96 -21.09
C CYS A 459 -3.76 6.31 -22.46
N LEU A 460 -3.62 4.99 -22.56
CA LEU A 460 -3.87 4.24 -23.80
C LEU A 460 -5.35 4.21 -24.18
N LEU A 461 -6.26 4.17 -23.20
CA LEU A 461 -7.70 4.27 -23.42
C LEU A 461 -8.05 5.63 -24.03
N GLY A 462 -7.50 6.71 -23.48
CA GLY A 462 -7.66 8.06 -24.05
C GLY A 462 -7.13 8.17 -25.48
N ALA A 463 -5.97 7.56 -25.76
CA ALA A 463 -5.41 7.49 -27.11
C ALA A 463 -6.33 6.73 -28.09
N ALA A 464 -6.81 5.54 -27.70
CA ALA A 464 -7.72 4.74 -28.53
C ALA A 464 -9.05 5.45 -28.81
N MET A 465 -9.58 6.21 -27.85
CA MET A 465 -10.81 6.98 -28.03
C MET A 465 -10.65 8.18 -28.96
N ARG A 466 -9.46 8.78 -29.01
CA ARG A 466 -9.17 9.92 -29.89
C ARG A 466 -9.22 9.54 -31.37
N ASP A 467 -8.84 8.30 -31.70
CA ASP A 467 -8.58 7.87 -33.08
C ASP A 467 -9.78 7.24 -33.82
N GLY A 468 -10.85 6.92 -33.10
CA GLY A 468 -12.22 6.99 -33.59
C GLY A 468 -12.67 6.07 -34.73
N ASP A 469 -12.20 4.82 -34.84
CA ASP A 469 -12.73 3.80 -35.77
C ASP A 469 -13.43 2.60 -35.08
N ALA A 470 -14.11 1.75 -35.86
CA ALA A 470 -14.79 0.55 -35.33
C ALA A 470 -13.83 -0.50 -34.72
N ALA A 471 -12.61 -0.61 -35.23
CA ALA A 471 -11.56 -1.44 -34.64
C ALA A 471 -11.11 -0.89 -33.27
N ASP A 472 -11.11 0.43 -33.12
CA ASP A 472 -10.78 1.12 -31.87
C ASP A 472 -11.85 0.85 -30.81
N ARG A 473 -13.10 0.60 -31.21
CA ARG A 473 -14.17 0.22 -30.28
C ARG A 473 -13.87 -1.08 -29.52
N SER A 474 -13.38 -2.13 -30.18
CA SER A 474 -13.02 -3.37 -29.46
C SER A 474 -11.81 -3.17 -28.56
N ALA A 475 -10.84 -2.35 -28.97
CA ALA A 475 -9.69 -2.00 -28.13
C ALA A 475 -10.12 -1.20 -26.89
N VAL A 476 -11.03 -0.24 -27.04
CA VAL A 476 -11.62 0.57 -25.96
C VAL A 476 -12.36 -0.30 -24.95
N GLU A 477 -13.19 -1.24 -25.41
CA GLU A 477 -13.91 -2.17 -24.51
C GLU A 477 -12.93 -3.04 -23.69
N ARG A 478 -11.94 -3.65 -24.35
CA ARG A 478 -10.92 -4.47 -23.68
C ARG A 478 -10.08 -3.68 -22.69
N LEU A 479 -9.59 -2.50 -23.08
CA LEU A 479 -8.80 -1.63 -22.21
C LEU A 479 -9.64 -1.16 -21.02
N GLY A 480 -10.89 -0.75 -21.24
CA GLY A 480 -11.78 -0.34 -20.18
C GLY A 480 -12.11 -1.47 -19.20
N ALA A 481 -12.35 -2.68 -19.71
CA ALA A 481 -12.53 -3.86 -18.88
C ALA A 481 -11.27 -4.19 -18.05
N GLU A 482 -10.09 -4.05 -18.63
CA GLU A 482 -8.82 -4.21 -17.93
C GLU A 482 -8.59 -3.17 -16.84
N ILE A 483 -8.93 -1.91 -17.10
CA ILE A 483 -8.88 -0.81 -16.11
C ILE A 483 -9.77 -1.14 -14.92
N VAL A 484 -11.00 -1.59 -15.15
CA VAL A 484 -11.94 -1.98 -14.09
C VAL A 484 -11.39 -3.16 -13.29
N ARG A 485 -10.83 -4.18 -13.96
CA ARG A 485 -10.22 -5.35 -13.30
C ARG A 485 -9.05 -4.94 -12.40
N HIS A 486 -8.15 -4.07 -12.89
CA HIS A 486 -7.02 -3.58 -12.11
C HIS A 486 -7.48 -2.68 -10.95
N ALA A 487 -8.42 -1.76 -11.17
CA ALA A 487 -8.98 -0.91 -10.12
C ALA A 487 -9.65 -1.74 -9.00
N ALA A 488 -10.40 -2.79 -9.35
CA ALA A 488 -10.97 -3.72 -8.37
C ALA A 488 -9.89 -4.44 -7.55
N ALA A 489 -8.81 -4.92 -8.20
CA ALA A 489 -7.70 -5.56 -7.50
C ALA A 489 -6.96 -4.60 -6.55
N LEU A 490 -6.68 -3.37 -7.00
CA LEU A 490 -6.05 -2.34 -6.17
C LEU A 490 -6.95 -1.94 -4.99
N ALA A 491 -8.26 -1.84 -5.21
CA ALA A 491 -9.22 -1.61 -4.13
C ALA A 491 -9.19 -2.73 -3.09
N GLU A 492 -9.11 -4.00 -3.48
CA GLU A 492 -8.96 -5.11 -2.52
C GLU A 492 -7.63 -5.05 -1.75
N ILE A 493 -6.53 -4.62 -2.38
CA ILE A 493 -5.24 -4.46 -1.69
C ILE A 493 -5.32 -3.40 -0.59
N LEU A 494 -5.96 -2.25 -0.88
CA LEU A 494 -6.16 -1.17 0.09
C LEU A 494 -7.14 -1.60 1.19
N ALA A 495 -8.26 -2.24 0.82
CA ALA A 495 -9.27 -2.71 1.76
C ALA A 495 -8.72 -3.71 2.79
N GLN A 496 -7.70 -4.50 2.44
CA GLN A 496 -7.07 -5.48 3.32
C GLN A 496 -5.91 -4.91 4.17
N HIS A 497 -5.53 -3.64 3.97
CA HIS A 497 -4.43 -2.98 4.70
C HIS A 497 -3.09 -3.75 4.73
N THR A 498 -2.85 -4.60 3.72
CA THR A 498 -1.67 -5.48 3.63
C THR A 498 -0.34 -4.74 3.47
N VAL A 499 -0.40 -3.51 2.96
CA VAL A 499 0.76 -2.63 2.71
C VAL A 499 0.65 -1.31 3.48
N ALA A 500 -0.20 -1.25 4.51
CA ALA A 500 -0.56 0.01 5.16
C ALA A 500 0.63 0.74 5.80
N GLY A 501 0.60 2.07 5.70
CA GLY A 501 1.64 2.96 6.22
C GLY A 501 2.93 2.99 5.39
N SER A 502 2.90 2.48 4.15
CA SER A 502 4.07 2.40 3.27
C SER A 502 3.95 3.29 2.03
N LEU A 503 5.09 3.58 1.40
CA LEU A 503 5.11 4.22 0.08
C LEU A 503 4.30 3.43 -0.96
N LEU A 504 4.28 2.10 -0.86
CA LEU A 504 3.54 1.24 -1.77
C LEU A 504 2.02 1.44 -1.63
N GLU A 505 1.50 1.58 -0.42
CA GLU A 505 0.09 1.94 -0.19
C GLU A 505 -0.24 3.28 -0.84
N ALA A 506 0.59 4.31 -0.60
CA ALA A 506 0.38 5.62 -1.20
C ALA A 506 0.40 5.59 -2.74
N GLN A 507 1.26 4.74 -3.34
CA GLN A 507 1.29 4.55 -4.78
C GLN A 507 0.03 3.86 -5.32
N VAL A 508 -0.40 2.78 -4.66
CA VAL A 508 -1.62 2.05 -5.02
C VAL A 508 -2.85 2.96 -4.88
N ALA A 509 -2.93 3.72 -3.79
CA ALA A 509 -4.02 4.65 -3.52
C ALA A 509 -4.03 5.82 -4.51
N ALA A 510 -2.88 6.39 -4.87
CA ALA A 510 -2.79 7.41 -5.91
C ALA A 510 -3.36 6.92 -7.25
N SER A 511 -2.99 5.71 -7.68
CA SER A 511 -3.47 5.13 -8.93
C SER A 511 -4.97 4.77 -8.89
N LEU A 512 -5.47 4.24 -7.76
CA LEU A 512 -6.89 3.96 -7.59
C LEU A 512 -7.73 5.26 -7.59
N MET A 513 -7.22 6.32 -6.94
CA MET A 513 -7.83 7.65 -6.97
C MET A 513 -7.96 8.11 -8.42
N VAL A 514 -6.87 8.03 -9.22
CA VAL A 514 -6.84 8.39 -10.64
C VAL A 514 -7.98 7.69 -11.40
N ALA A 515 -8.15 6.38 -11.23
CA ALA A 515 -9.24 5.65 -11.90
C ALA A 515 -10.63 6.16 -11.49
N GLY A 516 -10.88 6.40 -10.19
CA GLY A 516 -12.15 6.95 -9.71
C GLY A 516 -12.44 8.37 -10.22
N VAL A 517 -11.42 9.22 -10.30
CA VAL A 517 -11.58 10.61 -10.76
C VAL A 517 -11.73 10.76 -12.26
N THR A 518 -11.16 9.82 -13.04
CA THR A 518 -11.23 9.77 -14.51
C THR A 518 -12.49 9.06 -15.01
N LEU A 519 -13.05 8.12 -14.23
CA LEU A 519 -14.27 7.38 -14.57
C LEU A 519 -15.43 7.68 -13.61
N PRO A 520 -15.80 8.95 -13.34
CA PRO A 520 -16.75 9.30 -12.28
C PRO A 520 -18.17 8.74 -12.50
N ALA A 521 -18.54 8.43 -13.74
CA ALA A 521 -19.82 7.82 -14.07
C ALA A 521 -19.86 6.31 -13.79
N PHE A 522 -18.71 5.66 -13.63
CA PHE A 522 -18.64 4.23 -13.36
C PHE A 522 -19.17 3.93 -11.93
N PRO A 523 -20.02 2.91 -11.72
CA PRO A 523 -20.70 2.71 -10.43
C PRO A 523 -19.78 2.52 -9.21
N MET A 524 -18.54 2.07 -9.42
CA MET A 524 -17.56 1.86 -8.34
C MET A 524 -16.69 3.10 -8.05
N ALA A 525 -16.76 4.14 -8.89
CA ALA A 525 -15.81 5.25 -8.85
C ALA A 525 -15.77 5.96 -7.49
N ARG A 526 -16.94 6.24 -6.89
CA ARG A 526 -17.03 6.88 -5.57
C ARG A 526 -16.41 6.02 -4.47
N HIS A 527 -16.65 4.71 -4.51
CA HIS A 527 -16.04 3.77 -3.56
C HIS A 527 -14.51 3.76 -3.71
N TRP A 528 -14.00 3.70 -4.94
CA TRP A 528 -12.56 3.75 -5.22
C TRP A 528 -11.91 5.05 -4.77
N THR A 529 -12.53 6.20 -5.06
CA THR A 529 -12.02 7.51 -4.65
C THR A 529 -11.99 7.62 -3.13
N ASP A 530 -13.08 7.30 -2.42
CA ASP A 530 -13.11 7.43 -0.96
C ASP A 530 -12.13 6.45 -0.28
N LEU A 531 -12.03 5.20 -0.76
CA LEU A 531 -11.05 4.22 -0.26
C LEU A 531 -9.61 4.70 -0.47
N ALA A 532 -9.30 5.21 -1.66
CA ALA A 532 -7.99 5.78 -1.96
C ALA A 532 -7.68 6.99 -1.09
N MET A 533 -8.66 7.87 -0.83
CA MET A 533 -8.46 9.05 0.00
C MET A 533 -8.21 8.72 1.47
N ILE A 534 -8.89 7.69 1.99
CA ILE A 534 -8.60 7.17 3.33
C ILE A 534 -7.17 6.64 3.39
N ALA A 535 -6.77 5.80 2.43
CA ALA A 535 -5.44 5.22 2.39
C ALA A 535 -4.32 6.25 2.19
N LEU A 536 -4.52 7.26 1.33
CA LEU A 536 -3.55 8.35 1.16
C LEU A 536 -3.39 9.18 2.44
N ARG A 537 -4.50 9.51 3.10
CA ARG A 537 -4.48 10.24 4.38
C ARG A 537 -3.72 9.45 5.44
N SER A 538 -4.13 8.21 5.72
CA SER A 538 -3.49 7.38 6.74
C SER A 538 -2.03 7.08 6.39
N GLY A 539 -1.74 6.82 5.11
CA GLY A 539 -0.39 6.53 4.64
C GLY A 539 0.56 7.71 4.80
N PHE A 540 0.14 8.92 4.43
CA PHE A 540 0.99 10.10 4.61
C PHE A 540 1.10 10.53 6.07
N GLU A 541 0.02 10.44 6.86
CA GLU A 541 0.08 10.67 8.30
C GLU A 541 1.02 9.68 8.99
N ALA A 542 1.11 8.44 8.48
CA ALA A 542 2.05 7.45 8.97
C ALA A 542 3.49 7.76 8.56
N MET A 543 3.74 8.24 7.35
CA MET A 543 5.09 8.44 6.82
C MET A 543 5.71 9.79 7.15
N ILE A 544 4.91 10.85 7.28
CA ILE A 544 5.34 12.23 7.52
C ILE A 544 4.56 12.76 8.72
N ASP A 545 5.20 13.14 9.81
CA ASP A 545 4.52 13.66 10.99
C ASP A 545 4.04 15.13 10.81
N PRO A 546 3.27 15.69 11.76
CA PRO A 546 2.85 17.11 11.70
C PRO A 546 4.04 18.09 11.65
N GLU A 547 5.18 17.74 12.21
CA GLU A 547 6.42 18.53 12.25
C GLU A 547 7.27 18.40 10.97
N GLY A 548 6.92 17.50 10.05
CA GLY A 548 7.64 17.23 8.80
C GLY A 548 8.72 16.15 8.89
N ALA A 549 8.86 15.44 10.01
CA ALA A 549 9.79 14.32 10.12
C ALA A 549 9.28 13.10 9.35
N VAL A 550 10.15 12.52 8.52
CA VAL A 550 9.83 11.35 7.68
C VAL A 550 10.34 10.07 8.33
N THR A 551 9.46 9.07 8.49
CA THR A 551 9.73 7.83 9.27
C THR A 551 10.70 6.88 8.62
N GLU A 552 10.78 6.94 7.30
CA GLU A 552 11.65 6.10 6.50
C GLU A 552 13.13 6.44 6.75
N PRO A 553 13.99 5.51 7.19
CA PRO A 553 15.42 5.79 7.43
C PRO A 553 16.25 6.02 6.16
N SER A 554 15.83 5.48 5.01
CA SER A 554 16.54 5.69 3.75
C SER A 554 16.27 7.07 3.17
N TYR A 555 17.30 7.91 3.08
CA TYR A 555 17.18 9.25 2.46
C TYR A 555 16.61 9.19 1.04
N HIS A 556 16.96 8.15 0.27
CA HIS A 556 16.40 7.95 -1.07
C HIS A 556 14.89 7.70 -1.02
N ARG A 557 14.42 6.83 -0.12
CA ARG A 557 12.98 6.56 0.03
C ARG A 557 12.24 7.76 0.63
N ARG A 558 12.87 8.56 1.51
CA ARG A 558 12.32 9.86 1.95
C ARG A 558 12.05 10.77 0.76
N LEU A 559 13.03 10.89 -0.14
CA LEU A 559 12.87 11.68 -1.37
C LEU A 559 11.72 11.14 -2.23
N GLU A 560 11.56 9.82 -2.39
CA GLU A 560 10.44 9.23 -3.13
C GLU A 560 9.08 9.56 -2.50
N ILE A 561 8.96 9.48 -1.16
CA ILE A 561 7.73 9.84 -0.42
C ILE A 561 7.37 11.31 -0.65
N LEU A 562 8.34 12.22 -0.46
CA LEU A 562 8.10 13.65 -0.61
C LEU A 562 7.80 14.03 -2.08
N THR A 563 8.44 13.35 -3.04
CA THR A 563 8.18 13.56 -4.47
C THR A 563 6.76 13.12 -4.84
N LEU A 564 6.30 11.96 -4.37
CA LEU A 564 4.92 11.51 -4.60
C LEU A 564 3.91 12.49 -4.01
N ALA A 565 4.11 12.92 -2.77
CA ALA A 565 3.24 13.88 -2.13
C ALA A 565 3.19 15.21 -2.92
N LEU A 566 4.34 15.73 -3.33
CA LEU A 566 4.43 16.96 -4.13
C LEU A 566 3.71 16.84 -5.48
N VAL A 567 3.87 15.72 -6.16
CA VAL A 567 3.21 15.46 -7.46
C VAL A 567 1.69 15.29 -7.31
N LEU A 568 1.21 14.80 -6.17
CA LEU A 568 -0.22 14.71 -5.89
C LEU A 568 -0.87 16.06 -5.59
N MET A 569 -0.12 17.04 -5.06
CA MET A 569 -0.67 18.33 -4.64
C MET A 569 -1.52 19.05 -5.70
N PRO A 570 -1.10 19.17 -6.98
CA PRO A 570 -1.94 19.77 -8.01
C PRO A 570 -3.26 19.02 -8.24
N VAL A 571 -3.23 17.68 -8.19
CA VAL A 571 -4.42 16.83 -8.37
C VAL A 571 -5.40 17.03 -7.20
N LEU A 572 -4.87 17.04 -5.97
CA LEU A 572 -5.67 17.22 -4.76
C LEU A 572 -6.24 18.64 -4.64
N LYS A 573 -5.45 19.68 -4.95
CA LYS A 573 -5.89 21.09 -4.95
C LYS A 573 -6.89 21.40 -6.06
N GLY A 574 -6.83 20.67 -7.18
CA GLY A 574 -7.75 20.83 -8.31
C GLY A 574 -9.18 20.35 -8.04
N ARG A 575 -9.45 19.70 -6.90
CA ARG A 575 -10.75 19.08 -6.58
C ARG A 575 -11.22 19.41 -5.15
N PRO A 576 -12.39 20.06 -4.97
CA PRO A 576 -12.86 20.46 -3.64
C PRO A 576 -13.08 19.31 -2.66
N ASP A 577 -13.49 18.14 -3.15
CA ASP A 577 -13.69 16.92 -2.37
C ASP A 577 -12.37 16.32 -1.84
N LEU A 578 -11.23 16.65 -2.47
CA LEU A 578 -9.91 16.15 -2.10
C LEU A 578 -9.06 17.19 -1.35
N ALA A 579 -9.47 18.46 -1.37
CA ALA A 579 -8.77 19.58 -0.73
C ALA A 579 -8.38 19.37 0.75
N PRO A 580 -9.19 18.71 1.61
CA PRO A 580 -8.80 18.48 3.00
C PRO A 580 -7.54 17.64 3.18
N LEU A 581 -7.19 16.79 2.21
CA LEU A 581 -5.91 16.07 2.22
C LEU A 581 -4.77 16.99 1.75
N ALA A 582 -5.00 17.81 0.74
CA ALA A 582 -4.01 18.78 0.27
C ALA A 582 -3.57 19.72 1.39
N ASP A 583 -4.50 20.24 2.20
CA ASP A 583 -4.20 21.15 3.30
C ASP A 583 -3.28 20.51 4.36
N ILE A 584 -3.50 19.23 4.67
CA ILE A 584 -2.67 18.47 5.59
C ILE A 584 -1.27 18.27 5.03
N LEU A 585 -1.17 17.92 3.74
CA LEU A 585 0.10 17.71 3.09
C LEU A 585 0.90 19.00 2.93
N ASP A 586 0.26 20.13 2.59
CA ASP A 586 0.93 21.42 2.39
C ASP A 586 1.73 21.83 3.65
N LEU A 587 1.12 21.69 4.83
CA LEU A 587 1.75 22.00 6.11
C LEU A 587 2.94 21.09 6.43
N ARG A 588 2.81 19.79 6.15
CA ARG A 588 3.85 18.79 6.45
C ARG A 588 5.00 18.85 5.46
N LEU A 589 4.71 19.04 4.17
CA LEU A 589 5.69 19.03 3.10
C LEU A 589 6.67 20.19 3.18
N ALA A 590 6.18 21.41 3.48
CA ALA A 590 7.06 22.57 3.62
C ALA A 590 8.17 22.34 4.66
N ARG A 591 7.83 21.68 5.78
CA ARG A 591 8.78 21.34 6.85
C ARG A 591 9.69 20.18 6.45
N ALA A 592 9.12 19.13 5.87
CA ALA A 592 9.86 17.93 5.47
C ALA A 592 10.93 18.22 4.40
N TRP A 593 10.60 19.06 3.42
CA TRP A 593 11.55 19.49 2.39
C TRP A 593 12.69 20.32 2.95
N GLY A 594 12.42 21.22 3.91
CA GLY A 594 13.47 21.98 4.58
C GLY A 594 14.53 21.09 5.24
N GLY A 595 14.08 20.02 5.91
CA GLY A 595 14.98 19.03 6.52
C GLY A 595 15.77 18.21 5.49
N LEU A 596 15.16 17.82 4.37
CA LEU A 596 15.85 17.05 3.33
C LEU A 596 16.87 17.89 2.55
N ILE A 597 16.55 19.16 2.25
CA ILE A 597 17.47 20.08 1.56
C ILE A 597 18.73 20.31 2.38
N ALA A 598 18.62 20.39 3.70
CA ALA A 598 19.76 20.54 4.60
C ALA A 598 20.73 19.35 4.58
N LEU A 599 20.30 18.18 4.06
CA LEU A 599 21.12 16.98 3.92
C LEU A 599 21.76 16.86 2.53
N LEU A 600 21.38 17.70 1.57
CA LEU A 600 21.95 17.65 0.22
C LEU A 600 23.36 18.22 0.23
N GLU A 601 24.29 17.48 -0.37
CA GLU A 601 25.61 18.00 -0.72
C GLU A 601 25.47 19.16 -1.74
N PRO A 602 26.47 20.06 -1.86
CA PRO A 602 26.41 21.17 -2.81
C PRO A 602 26.18 20.77 -4.27
N ASP A 603 26.49 19.53 -4.64
CA ASP A 603 26.23 18.96 -5.97
C ASP A 603 24.82 18.36 -6.12
N GLY A 604 23.99 18.47 -5.08
CA GLY A 604 22.63 17.95 -5.03
C GLY A 604 22.55 16.43 -4.79
N ALA A 605 23.64 15.79 -4.37
CA ALA A 605 23.64 14.38 -3.99
C ALA A 605 23.18 14.19 -2.53
N LEU A 606 22.47 13.09 -2.28
CA LEU A 606 22.19 12.64 -0.92
C LEU A 606 23.38 11.82 -0.39
N PRO A 607 23.73 11.94 0.90
CA PRO A 607 24.76 11.12 1.52
C PRO A 607 24.35 9.63 1.48
N PRO A 608 25.32 8.70 1.45
CA PRO A 608 25.03 7.27 1.50
C PRO A 608 24.23 6.94 2.77
N SER A 609 23.09 6.26 2.59
CA SER A 609 22.21 5.92 3.70
C SER A 609 22.89 4.95 4.68
N PRO A 610 22.68 5.07 5.99
CA PRO A 610 23.22 4.13 6.99
C PRO A 610 22.76 2.68 6.82
N SER A 611 21.72 2.40 6.01
CA SER A 611 21.22 1.05 5.73
C SER A 611 21.57 0.51 4.33
N LEU A 612 22.30 1.27 3.50
CA LEU A 612 22.71 0.84 2.16
C LEU A 612 24.24 0.75 2.09
N SER A 613 24.75 -0.47 2.19
CA SER A 613 26.02 -0.85 1.58
C SER A 613 25.97 -0.54 0.07
N ARG A 614 26.55 0.62 -0.28
CA ARG A 614 26.95 1.11 -1.62
C ARG A 614 26.00 0.84 -2.81
N GLY A 615 25.52 1.95 -3.38
CA GLY A 615 25.35 2.08 -4.84
C GLY A 615 23.95 2.45 -5.31
N VAL A 616 23.65 3.76 -5.36
CA VAL A 616 23.18 4.51 -6.55
C VAL A 616 23.27 5.99 -6.12
N LEU A 617 24.16 6.75 -6.76
CA LEU A 617 24.28 8.19 -6.54
C LEU A 617 23.17 8.86 -7.35
N MET A 618 22.10 9.28 -6.70
CA MET A 618 21.06 10.05 -7.36
C MET A 618 21.48 11.52 -7.34
N ARG A 619 21.91 12.05 -8.49
CA ARG A 619 22.18 13.49 -8.65
C ARG A 619 20.87 14.21 -8.97
N MET A 620 20.49 15.18 -8.15
CA MET A 620 19.49 16.16 -8.58
C MET A 620 20.06 16.95 -9.78
N ARG A 621 19.51 16.74 -10.99
CA ARG A 621 19.75 17.70 -12.08
C ARG A 621 18.95 18.98 -11.77
N GLN A 622 19.64 20.11 -11.93
CA GLN A 622 19.18 21.46 -11.58
C GLN A 622 17.73 21.72 -12.03
N TRP A 623 16.90 22.14 -11.08
CA TRP A 623 15.57 22.68 -11.34
C TRP A 623 15.70 24.06 -12.01
N PRO A 624 14.90 24.38 -13.04
CA PRO A 624 14.89 25.72 -13.62
C PRO A 624 14.29 26.71 -12.61
N ASN A 625 15.09 27.69 -12.21
CA ASN A 625 14.76 28.73 -11.24
C ASN A 625 13.72 29.70 -11.84
N PRO A 626 12.50 29.86 -11.29
CA PRO A 626 11.48 30.72 -11.86
C PRO A 626 11.54 32.13 -11.28
N ILE A 627 12.71 32.77 -11.21
CA ILE A 627 12.82 34.20 -10.88
C ILE A 627 13.98 34.84 -11.65
N SER A 628 13.70 35.35 -12.85
CA SER A 628 14.45 36.45 -13.44
C SER A 628 13.51 37.33 -14.25
N ARG A 629 12.77 38.20 -13.55
CA ARG A 629 12.11 39.35 -14.17
C ARG A 629 13.16 40.40 -14.53
N THR A 630 13.25 40.67 -15.84
CA THR A 630 13.41 41.99 -16.47
C THR A 630 14.49 42.95 -15.94
N THR A 631 15.52 43.17 -16.77
CA THR A 631 16.26 44.45 -16.85
C THR A 631 16.50 44.78 -18.34
N PRO A 632 16.34 46.05 -18.78
CA PRO A 632 16.24 46.44 -20.19
C PRO A 632 17.61 46.68 -20.86
N PRO A 633 17.67 46.83 -22.21
CA PRO A 633 18.93 46.89 -22.93
C PRO A 633 19.57 48.28 -22.85
N THR A 634 20.82 48.35 -22.41
CA THR A 634 21.68 49.53 -22.55
C THR A 634 22.53 49.42 -23.82
N LEU A 635 22.42 50.48 -24.62
CA LEU A 635 23.16 50.75 -25.85
C LEU A 635 24.68 50.61 -25.69
N THR A 636 25.32 49.92 -26.64
CA THR A 636 26.75 50.05 -26.92
C THR A 636 26.99 51.22 -27.88
N ARG A 637 27.87 52.14 -27.48
CA ARG A 637 28.66 53.01 -28.37
C ARG A 637 30.08 52.44 -28.41
N GLY A 638 30.64 52.33 -29.60
CA GLY A 638 32.02 51.89 -29.86
C GLY A 638 32.07 50.91 -31.01
#